data_AF-A0A3N5T6W2-F1
#
_entry.id   AF-A0A3N5T6W2-F1
#
_cell.length_a   1.000
_cell.length_b   1.000
_cell.length_c   1.000
_cell.angle_alpha   90.00
_cell.angle_beta   90.00
_cell.angle_gamma   90.00
#
_symmetry.space_group_name_H-M   'P 1'
#
loop_
_entity.id
_entity.type
_entity.pdbx_description
1 polymer ?
#
loop_
_entity_poly.entity_id
_entity_poly.type
_entity_poly.pdbx_seq_one_letter_code
_entity_poly.pdbx_strand_id
1 'polypeptide(L)'
;MGLIPSKRSHLTIAFFTRHIDELTGFHMLSDTITMARRYQCSLVTFFGGQMGKSLENIAYKLCAPQQFDGFLNWATPDTGQLGWFDIFRGRPLVSLTTPIPGHPVVDIDSYNGAREAVLHLVRDHGCRRIAFIRGSEDHVYSQDRYRAYVDALAESGIVPDESLVTPTSDFTKLTGFRAVNILMDERRLRVPGDIDGIVATNDNILIGVIQEFRKRGVRVPRDVAGVSLNSTLEGRTYTPTLTSVATPFIQQVETAMVTLTGIIRGERAPNKITLPSRLLMNKSCGCHQASGEKNALSLSRDVAMAAGPRQSPEGHSRDEASFSIRNILEETREMVVRYVGDEIGLTCSDADTLGMIAGKLAASFADSMEAGSESGFIGTLDEVLGFVSENNGKVVPLHHAVSILRHQFHRYNRDPGLVVLAEDILHQARMTISEVIHRNHVNAGLAASRFAQNFRKIGTRLISTFGLTPLLGALRESLKEIGIPSFYLCLYESIQEYSFPDPLPEWSRLIFAARGDKVTIDVSGKRFRTSRLLPDDVDAGDARCDFIVIPLIFNGHHLGYALAEFGPIERNLYTAFMEQLSCAIMGSYLMEERKKNARLADELQQADKLTAIGQLAGGVAHDFNNQLTAILACADIISHDPDALPHIREYANIICKAARHSAELTGNLLAFARKGKIQVRPVDLHRLIDETATMLERSIDKRIVIEKHLEAQVSLTLGDPVQLENALLNLGLNA
;
A
#
# COMPACT_ATOMS: atom_id res chain seq x y z
N MET A 1 -17.03 12.81 -16.74
CA MET A 1 -17.38 13.36 -15.42
C MET A 1 -16.87 12.38 -14.36
N GLY A 2 -15.55 12.32 -14.15
CA GLY A 2 -14.91 11.31 -13.27
C GLY A 2 -15.14 11.56 -11.78
N LEU A 3 -14.38 10.86 -10.93
CA LEU A 3 -14.46 10.75 -9.45
C LEU A 3 -15.04 11.91 -8.61
N ILE A 4 -14.99 13.14 -9.11
CA ILE A 4 -15.30 14.35 -8.34
C ILE A 4 -16.52 15.06 -8.99
N PRO A 5 -17.64 15.26 -8.25
CA PRO A 5 -18.84 15.92 -8.75
C PRO A 5 -18.59 17.35 -9.25
N SER A 6 -19.40 17.83 -10.19
CA SER A 6 -19.28 19.19 -10.79
C SER A 6 -19.82 20.32 -9.91
N LYS A 7 -20.53 20.03 -8.82
CA LYS A 7 -20.94 21.00 -7.80
C LYS A 7 -20.28 20.58 -6.49
N ARG A 8 -19.35 21.39 -5.97
CA ARG A 8 -18.60 21.08 -4.74
C ARG A 8 -19.01 22.02 -3.61
N SER A 9 -19.13 21.48 -2.40
CA SER A 9 -19.22 22.25 -1.16
C SER A 9 -17.85 22.45 -0.47
N HIS A 10 -16.80 21.74 -0.92
CA HIS A 10 -15.47 21.69 -0.30
C HIS A 10 -14.35 21.44 -1.33
N LEU A 11 -13.10 21.75 -0.96
CA LEU A 11 -11.91 21.58 -1.81
C LEU A 11 -11.48 20.11 -1.90
N THR A 12 -10.94 19.69 -3.05
CA THR A 12 -10.31 18.38 -3.23
C THR A 12 -8.84 18.52 -3.59
N ILE A 13 -7.97 17.98 -2.73
CA ILE A 13 -6.51 18.08 -2.83
C ILE A 13 -5.94 16.72 -3.23
N ALA A 14 -5.04 16.71 -4.22
CA ALA A 14 -4.22 15.55 -4.53
C ALA A 14 -2.91 15.61 -3.73
N PHE A 15 -2.52 14.48 -3.14
CA PHE A 15 -1.25 14.35 -2.42
C PHE A 15 -0.38 13.26 -3.04
N PHE A 16 0.79 13.64 -3.52
CA PHE A 16 1.80 12.72 -4.05
C PHE A 16 2.79 12.38 -2.95
N THR A 17 2.87 11.11 -2.57
CA THR A 17 3.80 10.62 -1.53
C THR A 17 4.60 9.42 -2.01
N ARG A 18 5.66 9.08 -1.27
CA ARG A 18 6.50 7.93 -1.55
C ARG A 18 6.66 7.04 -0.32
N HIS A 19 6.78 5.72 -0.53
CA HIS A 19 7.09 4.73 0.51
C HIS A 19 6.29 4.92 1.80
N ILE A 20 4.98 4.73 1.74
CA ILE A 20 4.09 4.89 2.91
C ILE A 20 4.30 3.81 3.98
N ASP A 21 5.04 2.75 3.65
CA ASP A 21 5.54 1.71 4.54
C ASP A 21 6.79 2.15 5.33
N GLU A 22 7.54 3.14 4.83
CA GLU A 22 8.62 3.78 5.57
C GLU A 22 8.05 4.73 6.64
N LEU A 23 8.75 4.84 7.77
CA LEU A 23 8.28 5.64 8.91
C LEU A 23 8.00 7.10 8.53
N THR A 24 8.90 7.74 7.78
CA THR A 24 8.72 9.14 7.36
C THR A 24 7.58 9.29 6.37
N GLY A 25 7.49 8.43 5.35
CA GLY A 25 6.38 8.46 4.38
C GLY A 25 5.02 8.26 5.03
N PHE A 26 4.94 7.34 6.00
CA PHE A 26 3.77 7.11 6.83
C PHE A 26 3.36 8.33 7.65
N HIS A 27 4.32 8.98 8.34
CA HIS A 27 4.03 10.20 9.12
C HIS A 27 3.54 11.33 8.22
N MET A 28 4.20 11.56 7.08
CA MET A 28 3.76 12.56 6.10
C MET A 28 2.32 12.31 5.63
N LEU A 29 1.96 11.04 5.39
CA LEU A 29 0.60 10.66 5.06
C LEU A 29 -0.39 10.94 6.20
N SER A 30 -0.10 10.45 7.40
CA SER A 30 -0.94 10.63 8.58
C SER A 30 -1.18 12.11 8.92
N ASP A 31 -0.12 12.91 8.86
CA ASP A 31 -0.19 14.35 9.14
C ASP A 31 -0.99 15.08 8.05
N THR A 32 -0.84 14.68 6.78
CA THR A 32 -1.59 15.26 5.67
C THR A 32 -3.08 14.94 5.77
N ILE A 33 -3.45 13.71 6.12
CA ILE A 33 -4.85 13.33 6.40
C ILE A 33 -5.41 14.18 7.55
N THR A 34 -4.65 14.32 8.63
CA THR A 34 -5.05 15.13 9.79
C THR A 34 -5.28 16.59 9.40
N MET A 35 -4.38 17.17 8.60
CA MET A 35 -4.54 18.54 8.13
C MET A 35 -5.69 18.70 7.12
N ALA A 36 -5.87 17.76 6.19
CA ALA A 36 -7.01 17.80 5.25
C ALA A 36 -8.34 17.86 6.00
N ARG A 37 -8.50 17.03 7.05
CA ARG A 37 -9.68 17.05 7.93
C ARG A 37 -9.84 18.38 8.66
N ARG A 38 -8.76 18.94 9.20
CA ARG A 38 -8.75 20.25 9.89
C ARG A 38 -9.19 21.39 8.96
N TYR A 39 -8.72 21.39 7.71
CA TYR A 39 -9.06 22.39 6.69
C TYR A 39 -10.33 22.04 5.89
N GLN A 40 -11.09 21.01 6.30
CA GLN A 40 -12.33 20.60 5.67
C GLN A 40 -12.18 20.32 4.15
N CYS A 41 -11.05 19.74 3.76
CA CYS A 41 -10.75 19.35 2.38
C CYS A 41 -10.89 17.83 2.23
N SER A 42 -11.28 17.37 1.04
CA SER A 42 -11.11 15.97 0.62
C SER A 42 -9.68 15.74 0.15
N LEU A 43 -9.12 14.58 0.49
CA LEU A 43 -7.77 14.20 0.10
C LEU A 43 -7.79 12.97 -0.82
N VAL A 44 -7.06 13.02 -1.94
CA VAL A 44 -6.75 11.82 -2.74
C VAL A 44 -5.25 11.62 -2.77
N THR A 45 -4.80 10.54 -2.16
CA THR A 45 -3.39 10.20 -2.04
C THR A 45 -2.97 9.27 -3.17
N PHE A 46 -1.93 9.68 -3.91
CA PHE A 46 -1.23 8.85 -4.88
C PHE A 46 0.12 8.49 -4.27
N PHE A 47 0.31 7.22 -3.89
CA PHE A 47 1.59 6.76 -3.37
C PHE A 47 2.37 5.99 -4.45
N GLY A 48 3.67 6.22 -4.48
CA GLY A 48 4.61 5.49 -5.32
C GLY A 48 5.91 5.20 -4.56
N GLY A 49 6.96 4.83 -5.27
CA GLY A 49 8.33 4.87 -4.76
C GLY A 49 9.09 6.09 -5.28
N GLN A 50 10.40 5.97 -5.38
CA GLN A 50 11.23 7.00 -6.02
C GLN A 50 10.84 7.22 -7.48
N MET A 51 10.52 8.47 -7.84
CA MET A 51 9.99 8.83 -9.15
C MET A 51 10.98 8.49 -10.27
N GLY A 52 10.53 7.67 -11.23
CA GLY A 52 11.34 7.21 -12.36
C GLY A 52 12.10 5.90 -12.11
N LYS A 53 12.10 5.39 -10.87
CA LYS A 53 12.79 4.14 -10.50
C LYS A 53 11.83 3.04 -10.03
N SER A 54 10.60 3.38 -9.67
CA SER A 54 9.63 2.48 -9.04
C SER A 54 8.41 2.23 -9.93
N LEU A 55 7.96 0.98 -9.99
CA LEU A 55 6.80 0.57 -10.78
C LEU A 55 5.50 1.19 -10.24
N GLU A 56 5.46 1.47 -8.93
CA GLU A 56 4.36 2.13 -8.22
C GLU A 56 4.14 3.57 -8.70
N ASN A 57 5.13 4.20 -9.37
CA ASN A 57 4.98 5.56 -9.90
C ASN A 57 3.91 5.71 -10.98
N ILE A 58 3.35 4.61 -11.51
CA ILE A 58 2.13 4.67 -12.33
C ILE A 58 0.99 5.39 -11.60
N ALA A 59 0.93 5.28 -10.26
CA ALA A 59 -0.09 5.91 -9.46
C ALA A 59 -0.10 7.44 -9.63
N TYR A 60 1.08 8.06 -9.74
CA TYR A 60 1.19 9.50 -9.95
C TYR A 60 0.50 9.95 -11.25
N LYS A 61 0.56 9.12 -12.30
CA LYS A 61 0.00 9.44 -13.62
C LYS A 61 -1.52 9.30 -13.66
N LEU A 62 -2.10 8.54 -12.74
CA LEU A 62 -3.56 8.44 -12.57
C LEU A 62 -4.19 9.77 -12.10
N CYS A 63 -3.38 10.71 -11.59
CA CYS A 63 -3.85 12.05 -11.30
C CYS A 63 -4.07 12.84 -12.60
N ALA A 64 -5.33 13.05 -12.97
CA ALA A 64 -5.70 14.05 -13.98
C ALA A 64 -5.87 15.41 -13.31
N PRO A 65 -4.99 16.40 -13.54
CA PRO A 65 -4.99 17.64 -12.78
C PRO A 65 -6.33 18.38 -12.78
N GLN A 66 -7.13 18.27 -13.85
CA GLN A 66 -8.44 18.91 -14.01
C GLN A 66 -9.45 18.47 -12.96
N GLN A 67 -9.20 17.36 -12.27
CA GLN A 67 -10.09 16.86 -11.23
C GLN A 67 -9.83 17.52 -9.87
N PHE A 68 -8.68 18.18 -9.64
CA PHE A 68 -8.27 18.64 -8.31
C PHE A 68 -8.16 20.17 -8.22
N ASP A 69 -8.42 20.71 -7.03
CA ASP A 69 -8.31 22.15 -6.74
C ASP A 69 -6.86 22.55 -6.39
N GLY A 70 -6.09 21.61 -5.83
CA GLY A 70 -4.69 21.83 -5.48
C GLY A 70 -3.89 20.54 -5.28
N PHE A 71 -2.57 20.69 -5.21
CA PHE A 71 -1.62 19.58 -5.19
C PHE A 71 -0.57 19.77 -4.09
N LEU A 72 -0.36 18.73 -3.29
CA LEU A 72 0.80 18.63 -2.40
C LEU A 72 1.75 17.57 -2.95
N ASN A 73 3.04 17.90 -3.01
CA ASN A 73 4.05 16.98 -3.52
C ASN A 73 5.13 16.67 -2.47
N TRP A 74 5.14 15.44 -1.97
CA TRP A 74 6.27 14.85 -1.24
C TRP A 74 7.06 13.84 -2.10
N ALA A 75 6.51 13.39 -3.23
CA ALA A 75 7.25 12.57 -4.18
C ALA A 75 8.50 13.34 -4.62
N THR A 76 9.67 12.74 -4.44
CA THR A 76 10.97 13.37 -4.70
C THR A 76 11.33 13.08 -6.16
N PRO A 77 11.17 14.03 -7.10
CA PRO A 77 11.60 13.80 -8.47
C PRO A 77 13.12 13.84 -8.57
N ASP A 78 13.69 12.89 -9.32
CA ASP A 78 15.02 13.05 -9.87
C ASP A 78 15.01 14.22 -10.87
N THR A 79 16.17 14.86 -11.11
CA THR A 79 16.28 16.01 -12.04
C THR A 79 15.72 15.71 -13.44
N GLY A 80 15.84 14.47 -13.91
CA GLY A 80 15.29 13.99 -15.18
C GLY A 80 13.75 13.89 -15.23
N GLN A 81 13.06 13.94 -14.09
CA GLN A 81 11.60 13.77 -13.99
C GLN A 81 10.85 15.07 -13.64
N LEU A 82 11.57 16.19 -13.44
CA LEU A 82 10.96 17.49 -13.17
C LEU A 82 9.97 17.94 -14.27
N GLY A 83 10.24 17.57 -15.53
CA GLY A 83 9.37 17.89 -16.67
C GLY A 83 7.96 17.30 -16.56
N TRP A 84 7.75 16.24 -15.77
CA TRP A 84 6.41 15.71 -15.54
C TRP A 84 5.50 16.74 -14.83
N PHE A 85 6.06 17.58 -13.95
CA PHE A 85 5.28 18.57 -13.21
C PHE A 85 4.75 19.73 -14.07
N ASP A 86 5.17 19.83 -15.34
CA ASP A 86 4.60 20.81 -16.27
C ASP A 86 3.09 20.62 -16.48
N ILE A 87 2.54 19.43 -16.21
CA ILE A 87 1.08 19.18 -16.24
C ILE A 87 0.32 20.02 -15.19
N PHE A 88 1.00 20.49 -14.15
CA PHE A 88 0.45 21.34 -13.09
C PHE A 88 0.71 22.84 -13.31
N ARG A 89 1.32 23.22 -14.44
CA ARG A 89 1.60 24.63 -14.75
C ARG A 89 0.33 25.47 -14.67
N GLY A 90 0.40 26.56 -13.91
CA GLY A 90 -0.74 27.46 -13.67
C GLY A 90 -1.78 26.94 -12.67
N ARG A 91 -1.48 25.86 -11.93
CA ARG A 91 -2.34 25.31 -10.89
C ARG A 91 -1.71 25.43 -9.50
N PRO A 92 -2.50 25.50 -8.42
CA PRO A 92 -1.99 25.53 -7.05
C PRO A 92 -1.27 24.22 -6.70
N LEU A 93 0.07 24.26 -6.67
CA LEU A 93 0.91 23.15 -6.22
C LEU A 93 1.90 23.69 -5.20
N VAL A 94 2.06 22.96 -4.09
CA VAL A 94 3.09 23.21 -3.09
C VAL A 94 3.93 21.95 -2.94
N SER A 95 5.24 22.10 -3.11
CA SER A 95 6.19 21.01 -2.91
C SER A 95 6.70 20.98 -1.48
N LEU A 96 6.85 19.79 -0.94
CA LEU A 96 7.47 19.50 0.34
C LEU A 96 8.86 18.94 0.01
N THR A 97 9.91 19.69 0.32
CA THR A 97 11.35 19.44 0.02
C THR A 97 11.85 19.86 -1.36
N THR A 98 11.39 19.23 -2.45
CA THR A 98 12.07 19.35 -3.75
C THR A 98 11.54 20.58 -4.49
N PRO A 99 12.38 21.56 -4.85
CA PRO A 99 11.92 22.73 -5.59
C PRO A 99 11.36 22.34 -6.96
N ILE A 100 10.14 22.78 -7.27
CA ILE A 100 9.51 22.59 -8.58
C ILE A 100 9.39 23.98 -9.23
N PRO A 101 9.93 24.18 -10.44
CA PRO A 101 9.87 25.50 -11.09
C PRO A 101 8.46 26.07 -11.16
N GLY A 102 8.29 27.31 -10.73
CA GLY A 102 7.00 28.01 -10.74
C GLY A 102 6.06 27.70 -9.58
N HIS A 103 6.46 26.84 -8.64
CA HIS A 103 5.64 26.43 -7.50
C HIS A 103 6.36 26.65 -6.16
N PRO A 104 5.64 27.12 -5.11
CA PRO A 104 6.22 27.25 -3.78
C PRO A 104 6.75 25.93 -3.22
N VAL A 105 7.86 26.01 -2.49
CA VAL A 105 8.42 24.89 -1.73
C VAL A 105 8.45 25.20 -0.24
N VAL A 106 7.93 24.27 0.56
CA VAL A 106 8.10 24.25 2.01
C VAL A 106 9.19 23.24 2.34
N ASP A 107 10.32 23.78 2.76
CA ASP A 107 11.58 23.07 2.96
C ASP A 107 11.94 23.04 4.46
N ILE A 108 12.75 22.08 4.88
CA ILE A 108 13.33 22.04 6.23
C ILE A 108 14.82 22.32 6.10
N ASP A 109 15.34 23.18 6.96
CA ASP A 109 16.76 23.49 7.01
C ASP A 109 17.59 22.30 7.52
N SER A 110 17.84 21.34 6.64
CA SER A 110 18.62 20.16 6.97
C SER A 110 20.12 20.42 6.96
N TYR A 111 20.58 21.45 6.25
CA TYR A 111 21.99 21.82 6.16
C TYR A 111 22.48 22.39 7.50
N ASN A 112 21.84 23.46 8.01
CA ASN A 112 22.31 24.07 9.26
C ASN A 112 22.12 23.13 10.45
N GLY A 113 21.06 22.32 10.45
CA GLY A 113 20.88 21.28 11.47
C GLY A 113 22.03 20.26 11.50
N ALA A 114 22.41 19.73 10.33
CA ALA A 114 23.54 18.81 10.21
C ALA A 114 24.88 19.47 10.57
N ARG A 115 25.07 20.72 10.17
CA ARG A 115 26.26 21.52 10.49
C ARG A 115 26.40 21.68 12.00
N GLU A 116 25.34 22.07 12.70
CA GLU A 116 25.33 22.19 14.16
C GLU A 116 25.57 20.85 14.86
N ALA A 117 25.06 19.73 14.32
CA ALA A 117 25.34 18.40 14.86
C ALA A 117 26.84 18.04 14.80
N VAL A 118 27.51 18.37 13.69
CA VAL A 118 28.95 18.11 13.52
C VAL A 118 29.77 19.05 14.39
N LEU A 119 29.45 20.35 14.40
CA LEU A 119 30.11 21.33 15.26
C LEU A 119 29.94 21.00 16.74
N HIS A 120 28.80 20.45 17.15
CA HIS A 120 28.59 19.97 18.51
C HIS A 120 29.58 18.87 18.90
N LEU A 121 29.78 17.86 18.04
CA LEU A 121 30.79 16.82 18.27
C LEU A 121 32.20 17.40 18.37
N VAL A 122 32.56 18.35 17.50
CA VAL A 122 33.90 18.95 17.50
C VAL A 122 34.13 19.86 18.71
N ARG A 123 33.20 20.78 18.99
CA ARG A 123 33.33 21.83 20.01
C ARG A 123 33.10 21.29 21.42
N ASP A 124 32.03 20.51 21.60
CA ASP A 124 31.54 20.15 22.94
C ASP A 124 32.06 18.78 23.39
N HIS A 125 32.45 17.91 22.45
CA HIS A 125 33.01 16.58 22.73
C HIS A 125 34.47 16.40 22.29
N GLY A 126 35.06 17.40 21.61
CA GLY A 126 36.46 17.35 21.18
C GLY A 126 36.75 16.33 20.07
N CYS A 127 35.71 15.81 19.39
CA CYS A 127 35.88 14.83 18.32
C CYS A 127 36.68 15.42 17.15
N ARG A 128 37.58 14.63 16.57
CA ARG A 128 38.44 15.00 15.43
C ARG A 128 38.36 13.99 14.29
N ARG A 129 37.94 12.76 14.57
CA ARG A 129 37.82 11.64 13.63
C ARG A 129 36.36 11.19 13.56
N ILE A 130 35.55 11.98 12.88
CA ILE A 130 34.10 11.79 12.83
C ILE A 130 33.72 10.97 11.61
N ALA A 131 33.12 9.79 11.79
CA ALA A 131 32.57 9.02 10.68
C ALA A 131 31.21 9.56 10.24
N PHE A 132 30.99 9.65 8.91
CA PHE A 132 29.71 10.06 8.33
C PHE A 132 29.08 8.89 7.59
N ILE A 133 27.92 8.46 8.07
CA ILE A 133 27.19 7.35 7.49
C ILE A 133 26.14 7.89 6.53
N ARG A 134 26.40 7.76 5.22
CA ARG A 134 25.56 8.30 4.15
C ARG A 134 24.22 7.56 4.05
N GLY A 135 23.18 8.32 3.69
CA GLY A 135 21.87 7.81 3.27
C GLY A 135 21.76 7.76 1.75
N SER A 136 20.54 7.91 1.24
CA SER A 136 20.29 7.88 -0.22
C SER A 136 20.71 9.18 -0.86
N GLU A 137 21.51 9.09 -1.93
CA GLU A 137 22.01 10.25 -2.69
C GLU A 137 20.89 11.00 -3.42
N ASP A 138 19.79 10.31 -3.70
CA ASP A 138 18.68 10.85 -4.47
C ASP A 138 17.81 11.84 -3.66
N HIS A 139 18.07 11.95 -2.36
CA HIS A 139 17.32 12.83 -1.48
C HIS A 139 18.09 14.12 -1.18
N VAL A 140 17.48 15.28 -1.47
CA VAL A 140 18.08 16.61 -1.26
C VAL A 140 18.65 16.77 0.15
N TYR A 141 17.90 16.37 1.18
CA TYR A 141 18.40 16.39 2.56
C TYR A 141 19.66 15.55 2.80
N SER A 142 19.86 14.41 2.14
CA SER A 142 21.09 13.63 2.30
C SER A 142 22.29 14.39 1.72
N GLN A 143 22.12 15.04 0.58
CA GLN A 143 23.15 15.86 -0.06
C GLN A 143 23.50 17.06 0.83
N ASP A 144 22.50 17.77 1.35
CA ASP A 144 22.70 18.88 2.28
C ASP A 144 23.38 18.44 3.58
N ARG A 145 23.03 17.27 4.13
CA ARG A 145 23.67 16.70 5.34
C ARG A 145 25.13 16.38 5.11
N TYR A 146 25.47 15.79 3.96
CA TYR A 146 26.86 15.48 3.63
C TYR A 146 27.68 16.75 3.37
N ARG A 147 27.13 17.72 2.63
CA ARG A 147 27.74 19.04 2.44
C ARG A 147 28.02 19.72 3.78
N ALA A 148 27.04 19.75 4.67
CA ALA A 148 27.18 20.32 6.01
C ALA A 148 28.26 19.62 6.86
N TYR A 149 28.42 18.30 6.72
CA TYR A 149 29.49 17.56 7.37
C TYR A 149 30.87 18.00 6.87
N VAL A 150 31.05 18.08 5.55
CA VAL A 150 32.32 18.53 4.94
C VAL A 150 32.65 19.96 5.36
N ASP A 151 31.67 20.87 5.26
CA ASP A 151 31.87 22.28 5.57
C ASP A 151 32.16 22.51 7.06
N ALA A 152 31.44 21.83 7.97
CA ALA A 152 31.68 21.94 9.41
C ALA A 152 33.06 21.42 9.84
N LEU A 153 33.56 20.36 9.20
CA LEU A 153 34.92 19.87 9.44
C LEU A 153 35.96 20.88 8.97
N ALA A 154 35.79 21.43 7.76
CA ALA A 154 36.68 22.43 7.20
C ALA A 154 36.73 23.71 8.06
N GLU A 155 35.58 24.21 8.50
CA GLU A 155 35.47 25.34 9.44
C GLU A 155 36.21 25.10 10.76
N SER A 156 36.29 23.83 11.18
CA SER A 156 36.98 23.41 12.40
C SER A 156 38.46 23.08 12.20
N GLY A 157 39.00 23.28 11.00
CA GLY A 157 40.37 22.94 10.64
C GLY A 157 40.65 21.43 10.56
N ILE A 158 39.62 20.61 10.34
CA ILE A 158 39.72 19.16 10.17
C ILE A 158 39.60 18.83 8.68
N VAL A 159 40.58 18.10 8.14
CA VAL A 159 40.53 17.63 6.75
C VAL A 159 39.57 16.44 6.67
N PRO A 160 38.54 16.47 5.79
CA PRO A 160 37.65 15.34 5.59
C PRO A 160 38.44 14.10 5.13
N ASP A 161 38.26 12.98 5.83
CA ASP A 161 38.84 11.68 5.48
C ASP A 161 37.80 10.81 4.78
N GLU A 162 38.02 10.48 3.51
CA GLU A 162 37.10 9.62 2.75
C GLU A 162 36.97 8.21 3.35
N SER A 163 37.99 7.73 4.08
CA SER A 163 37.92 6.44 4.77
C SER A 163 36.89 6.44 5.92
N LEU A 164 36.46 7.62 6.38
CA LEU A 164 35.43 7.79 7.41
C LEU A 164 34.01 7.98 6.84
N VAL A 165 33.87 8.06 5.51
CA VAL A 165 32.58 8.26 4.83
C VAL A 165 32.14 6.97 4.15
N THR A 166 30.94 6.48 4.49
CA THR A 166 30.41 5.25 3.87
C THR A 166 29.81 5.53 2.49
N PRO A 167 29.69 4.51 1.62
CA PRO A 167 28.90 4.62 0.39
C PRO A 167 27.44 5.00 0.67
N THR A 168 26.78 5.56 -0.33
CA THR A 168 25.34 5.89 -0.30
C THR A 168 24.49 4.62 -0.25
N SER A 169 23.39 4.66 0.49
CA SER A 169 22.52 3.50 0.73
C SER A 169 21.08 3.95 1.04
N ASP A 170 20.25 3.08 1.61
CA ASP A 170 18.91 3.41 2.09
C ASP A 170 18.90 4.04 3.50
N PHE A 171 17.71 4.27 4.05
CA PHE A 171 17.50 4.89 5.36
C PHE A 171 17.23 3.88 6.49
N THR A 172 17.65 2.62 6.33
CA THR A 172 17.33 1.51 7.24
C THR A 172 18.39 1.26 8.31
N LYS A 173 18.03 0.47 9.34
CA LYS A 173 18.97 -0.06 10.33
C LYS A 173 20.03 -0.98 9.71
N LEU A 174 19.68 -1.67 8.62
CA LEU A 174 20.60 -2.55 7.91
C LEU A 174 21.74 -1.74 7.26
N THR A 175 21.46 -0.53 6.79
CA THR A 175 22.51 0.41 6.35
C THR A 175 23.48 0.73 7.48
N GLY A 176 22.99 0.99 8.69
CA GLY A 176 23.84 1.20 9.87
C GLY A 176 24.70 -0.02 10.21
N PHE A 177 24.13 -1.23 10.12
CA PHE A 177 24.89 -2.48 10.28
C PHE A 177 26.03 -2.61 9.26
N ARG A 178 25.71 -2.44 7.97
CA ARG A 178 26.69 -2.55 6.87
C ARG A 178 27.79 -1.50 6.99
N ALA A 179 27.43 -0.29 7.42
CA ALA A 179 28.38 0.79 7.66
C ALA A 179 29.45 0.40 8.68
N VAL A 180 29.08 -0.30 9.77
CA VAL A 180 30.06 -0.79 10.75
C VAL A 180 30.99 -1.82 10.13
N ASN A 181 30.48 -2.76 9.32
CA ASN A 181 31.33 -3.75 8.62
C ASN A 181 32.32 -3.06 7.67
N ILE A 182 31.86 -2.07 6.91
CA ILE A 182 32.72 -1.29 5.99
C ILE A 182 33.82 -0.58 6.79
N LEU A 183 33.47 0.11 7.87
CA LEU A 183 34.43 0.90 8.66
C LEU A 183 35.42 0.01 9.42
N MET A 184 34.95 -1.04 10.11
CA MET A 184 35.78 -1.84 11.02
C MET A 184 36.41 -3.07 10.36
N ASP A 185 35.71 -3.74 9.46
CA ASP A 185 36.19 -5.02 8.91
C ASP A 185 36.92 -4.79 7.58
N GLU A 186 36.31 -4.04 6.66
CA GLU A 186 36.91 -3.76 5.34
C GLU A 186 38.03 -2.72 5.43
N ARG A 187 37.76 -1.59 6.10
CA ARG A 187 38.72 -0.48 6.24
C ARG A 187 39.61 -0.58 7.48
N ARG A 188 39.36 -1.57 8.35
CA ARG A 188 40.17 -1.88 9.55
C ARG A 188 40.30 -0.73 10.56
N LEU A 189 39.31 0.15 10.62
CA LEU A 189 39.27 1.26 11.58
C LEU A 189 38.86 0.76 12.97
N ARG A 190 39.52 1.25 14.01
CA ARG A 190 39.29 0.88 15.41
C ARG A 190 38.41 1.89 16.14
N VAL A 191 37.56 1.38 17.03
CA VAL A 191 36.73 2.18 17.93
C VAL A 191 36.90 1.67 19.37
N PRO A 192 37.35 2.49 20.33
CA PRO A 192 37.81 3.88 20.18
C PRO A 192 39.15 3.98 19.44
N GLY A 193 39.47 5.16 18.90
CA GLY A 193 40.78 5.46 18.30
C GLY A 193 40.66 6.12 16.94
N ASP A 194 40.49 5.32 15.89
CA ASP A 194 40.41 5.82 14.51
C ASP A 194 39.10 6.55 14.22
N ILE A 195 38.08 6.33 15.07
CA ILE A 195 36.77 7.00 15.05
C ILE A 195 36.43 7.43 16.49
N ASP A 196 36.15 8.71 16.69
CA ASP A 196 35.76 9.30 17.98
C ASP A 196 34.36 9.95 17.97
N GLY A 197 33.77 10.14 16.78
CA GLY A 197 32.39 10.59 16.60
C GLY A 197 31.71 9.92 15.41
N ILE A 198 30.39 9.84 15.43
CA ILE A 198 29.56 9.36 14.33
C ILE A 198 28.42 10.33 14.07
N VAL A 199 28.24 10.67 12.79
CA VAL A 199 27.07 11.36 12.28
C VAL A 199 26.36 10.43 11.31
N ALA A 200 25.14 10.02 11.65
CA ALA A 200 24.29 9.22 10.78
C ALA A 200 23.21 10.10 10.14
N THR A 201 22.94 9.91 8.85
CA THR A 201 21.92 10.72 8.16
C THR A 201 20.51 10.54 8.69
N ASN A 202 20.19 9.51 9.47
CA ASN A 202 18.94 9.46 10.24
C ASN A 202 19.06 8.60 11.51
N ASP A 203 18.03 8.63 12.34
CA ASP A 203 17.96 7.83 13.57
C ASP A 203 18.07 6.30 13.32
N ASN A 204 17.41 5.76 12.29
CA ASN A 204 17.47 4.32 11.99
C ASN A 204 18.88 3.82 11.70
N ILE A 205 19.65 4.58 10.90
CA ILE A 205 21.04 4.26 10.61
C ILE A 205 21.86 4.28 11.91
N LEU A 206 21.70 5.32 12.76
CA LEU A 206 22.43 5.37 14.03
C LEU A 206 22.06 4.22 14.97
N ILE A 207 20.78 3.84 15.03
CA ILE A 207 20.34 2.66 15.79
C ILE A 207 21.03 1.41 15.26
N GLY A 208 21.07 1.20 13.95
CA GLY A 208 21.76 0.08 13.32
C GLY A 208 23.25 0.04 13.67
N VAL A 209 23.92 1.19 13.65
CA VAL A 209 25.31 1.35 14.08
C VAL A 209 25.49 0.97 15.56
N ILE A 210 24.66 1.51 16.46
CA ILE A 210 24.74 1.21 17.90
C ILE A 210 24.50 -0.26 18.19
N GLN A 211 23.50 -0.88 17.53
CA GLN A 211 23.22 -2.31 17.68
C GLN A 211 24.42 -3.16 17.29
N GLU A 212 25.09 -2.79 16.20
CA GLU A 212 26.19 -3.55 15.66
C GLU A 212 27.51 -3.31 16.42
N PHE A 213 27.75 -2.08 16.89
CA PHE A 213 28.79 -1.77 17.86
C PHE A 213 28.64 -2.55 19.16
N ARG A 214 27.41 -2.65 19.70
CA ARG A 214 27.15 -3.42 20.91
C ARG A 214 27.57 -4.88 20.76
N LYS A 215 27.36 -5.50 19.58
CA LYS A 215 27.82 -6.89 19.33
C LYS A 215 29.34 -7.01 19.33
N ARG A 216 30.05 -5.94 18.96
CA ARG A 216 31.52 -5.84 18.98
C ARG A 216 32.09 -5.28 20.29
N GLY A 217 31.25 -5.07 21.32
CA GLY A 217 31.68 -4.53 22.62
C GLY A 217 31.96 -3.03 22.64
N VAL A 218 31.68 -2.30 21.56
CA VAL A 218 31.83 -0.84 21.46
C VAL A 218 30.61 -0.17 22.08
N ARG A 219 30.84 0.80 22.98
CA ARG A 219 29.79 1.49 23.74
C ARG A 219 29.59 2.91 23.23
N VAL A 220 28.36 3.24 22.88
CA VAL A 220 27.92 4.62 22.64
C VAL A 220 27.25 5.13 23.92
N PRO A 221 27.65 6.27 24.51
CA PRO A 221 28.62 7.26 24.02
C PRO A 221 30.08 7.04 24.48
N ARG A 222 30.36 6.06 25.36
CA ARG A 222 31.64 6.00 26.12
C ARG A 222 32.89 5.85 25.25
N ASP A 223 32.81 5.02 24.21
CA ASP A 223 33.92 4.73 23.31
C ASP A 223 33.82 5.59 22.03
N VAL A 224 32.63 6.04 21.66
CA VAL A 224 32.37 6.91 20.50
C VAL A 224 31.06 7.67 20.68
N ALA A 225 31.07 8.98 20.41
CA ALA A 225 29.87 9.81 20.45
C ALA A 225 29.04 9.65 19.18
N GLY A 226 27.72 9.58 19.30
CA GLY A 226 26.81 9.42 18.16
C GLY A 226 25.76 10.51 18.06
N VAL A 227 25.59 11.09 16.86
CA VAL A 227 24.54 12.04 16.52
C VAL A 227 23.79 11.57 15.26
N SER A 228 22.49 11.82 15.24
CA SER A 228 21.59 11.47 14.15
C SER A 228 20.80 12.67 13.66
N LEU A 229 19.94 12.46 12.66
CA LEU A 229 18.98 13.45 12.19
C LEU A 229 17.56 12.86 12.13
N ASN A 230 16.57 13.75 12.17
CA ASN A 230 15.12 13.56 12.13
C ASN A 230 14.43 13.48 13.49
N SER A 231 15.11 13.04 14.56
CA SER A 231 14.54 12.89 15.91
C SER A 231 13.19 12.16 15.91
N THR A 232 13.18 10.99 15.28
CA THR A 232 12.09 10.02 15.25
C THR A 232 11.68 9.58 16.64
N LEU A 233 10.44 9.09 16.78
CA LEU A 233 9.96 8.55 18.05
C LEU A 233 10.84 7.41 18.56
N GLU A 234 11.29 6.51 17.68
CA GLU A 234 12.18 5.42 18.05
C GLU A 234 13.52 5.93 18.58
N GLY A 235 14.14 6.92 17.93
CA GLY A 235 15.39 7.51 18.42
C GLY A 235 15.26 8.18 19.79
N ARG A 236 14.11 8.80 20.09
CA ARG A 236 13.84 9.44 21.39
C ARG A 236 13.64 8.44 22.53
N THR A 237 13.21 7.22 22.23
CA THR A 237 12.98 6.15 23.22
C THR A 237 14.07 5.08 23.22
N TYR A 238 15.04 5.18 22.30
CA TYR A 238 16.16 4.25 22.20
C TYR A 238 17.09 4.32 23.43
N THR A 239 17.93 3.30 23.62
CA THR A 239 18.93 3.26 24.71
C THR A 239 20.34 3.06 24.13
N PRO A 240 21.25 4.06 24.27
CA PRO A 240 21.01 5.40 24.82
C PRO A 240 20.03 6.22 23.96
N THR A 241 19.35 7.20 24.56
CA THR A 241 18.49 8.12 23.79
C THR A 241 19.35 8.90 22.79
N LEU A 242 18.86 9.05 21.56
CA LEU A 242 19.68 9.60 20.48
C LEU A 242 19.74 11.13 20.55
N THR A 243 20.96 11.66 20.54
CA THR A 243 21.23 13.05 20.14
C THR A 243 20.89 13.14 18.67
N SER A 244 19.94 14.02 18.34
CA SER A 244 19.39 14.08 17.00
C SER A 244 18.94 15.48 16.62
N VAL A 245 19.11 15.85 15.36
CA VAL A 245 18.54 17.08 14.81
C VAL A 245 17.04 16.87 14.59
N ALA A 246 16.21 17.57 15.36
CA ALA A 246 14.77 17.58 15.18
C ALA A 246 14.37 18.35 13.92
N THR A 247 13.63 17.66 13.06
CA THR A 247 13.06 18.20 11.83
C THR A 247 11.53 18.30 12.00
N PRO A 248 10.93 19.49 11.80
CA PRO A 248 9.53 19.72 12.13
C PRO A 248 8.58 19.27 11.01
N PHE A 249 8.50 17.96 10.72
CA PHE A 249 7.67 17.41 9.63
C PHE A 249 6.18 17.78 9.75
N ILE A 250 5.60 17.72 10.96
CA ILE A 250 4.20 18.11 11.20
C ILE A 250 3.98 19.57 10.78
N GLN A 251 4.85 20.47 11.22
CA GLN A 251 4.79 21.89 10.87
C GLN A 251 5.01 22.11 9.37
N GLN A 252 5.81 21.27 8.72
CA GLN A 252 6.02 21.30 7.27
C GLN A 252 4.71 21.04 6.52
N VAL A 253 3.99 19.99 6.89
CA VAL A 253 2.69 19.65 6.29
C VAL A 253 1.65 20.73 6.57
N GLU A 254 1.58 21.24 7.80
CA GLU A 254 0.69 22.33 8.18
C GLU A 254 0.96 23.60 7.35
N THR A 255 2.23 24.01 7.26
CA THR A 255 2.64 25.19 6.48
C THR A 255 2.32 25.01 5.00
N ALA A 256 2.52 23.81 4.45
CA ALA A 256 2.20 23.51 3.06
C ALA A 256 0.69 23.55 2.78
N MET A 257 -0.14 23.05 3.71
CA MET A 257 -1.60 23.12 3.61
C MET A 257 -2.12 24.55 3.70
N VAL A 258 -1.60 25.36 4.64
CA VAL A 258 -1.91 26.80 4.74
C VAL A 258 -1.54 27.50 3.43
N THR A 259 -0.33 27.26 2.94
CA THR A 259 0.17 27.88 1.71
C THR A 259 -0.68 27.49 0.50
N LEU A 260 -1.01 26.20 0.36
CA LEU A 260 -1.81 25.70 -0.75
C LEU A 260 -3.22 26.30 -0.75
N THR A 261 -3.89 26.29 0.40
CA THR A 261 -5.26 26.83 0.52
C THR A 261 -5.29 28.35 0.32
N GLY A 262 -4.25 29.09 0.73
CA GLY A 262 -4.08 30.50 0.41
C GLY A 262 -3.95 30.74 -1.11
N ILE A 263 -3.11 29.98 -1.80
CA ILE A 263 -2.95 30.08 -3.27
C ILE A 263 -4.27 29.80 -4.00
N ILE A 264 -5.03 28.79 -3.55
CA ILE A 264 -6.36 28.48 -4.10
C ILE A 264 -7.32 29.67 -3.96
N ARG A 265 -7.22 30.44 -2.86
CA ARG A 265 -8.00 31.67 -2.62
C ARG A 265 -7.47 32.91 -3.36
N GLY A 266 -6.38 32.77 -4.12
CA GLY A 266 -5.76 33.86 -4.87
C GLY A 266 -4.71 34.65 -4.09
N GLU A 267 -4.28 34.17 -2.92
CA GLU A 267 -3.20 34.78 -2.14
C GLU A 267 -1.84 34.50 -2.78
N ARG A 268 -0.88 35.43 -2.60
CA ARG A 268 0.51 35.22 -3.03
C ARG A 268 1.28 34.49 -1.94
N ALA A 269 1.99 33.44 -2.32
CA ALA A 269 2.90 32.72 -1.44
C ALA A 269 4.37 33.02 -1.80
N PRO A 270 5.30 33.04 -0.82
CA PRO A 270 6.73 33.04 -1.09
C PRO A 270 7.12 31.81 -1.93
N ASN A 271 8.10 31.97 -2.82
CA ASN A 271 8.62 30.84 -3.63
C ASN A 271 9.26 29.75 -2.76
N LYS A 272 9.86 30.11 -1.63
CA LYS A 272 10.49 29.17 -0.69
C LYS A 272 10.18 29.59 0.74
N ILE A 273 9.73 28.64 1.55
CA ILE A 273 9.54 28.77 3.00
C ILE A 273 10.44 27.71 3.65
N THR A 274 11.37 28.13 4.51
CA THR A 274 12.31 27.22 5.17
C THR A 274 12.02 27.15 6.66
N LEU A 275 11.73 25.95 7.15
CA LEU A 275 11.50 25.70 8.56
C LEU A 275 12.81 25.38 9.28
N PRO A 276 13.06 25.97 10.46
CA PRO A 276 14.29 25.74 11.20
C PRO A 276 14.32 24.32 11.78
N SER A 277 15.50 23.71 11.76
CA SER A 277 15.79 22.49 12.51
C SER A 277 16.51 22.81 13.82
N ARG A 278 16.47 21.89 14.79
CA ARG A 278 17.09 22.10 16.11
C ARG A 278 17.82 20.86 16.59
N LEU A 279 19.07 21.01 17.02
CA LEU A 279 19.79 19.93 17.69
C LEU A 279 19.19 19.63 19.07
N LEU A 280 18.75 18.39 19.27
CA LEU A 280 18.32 17.87 20.55
C LEU A 280 19.43 16.98 21.12
N MET A 281 20.13 17.50 22.14
CA MET A 281 21.20 16.77 22.84
C MET A 281 20.62 15.67 23.73
N ASN A 282 21.14 14.47 23.67
CA ASN A 282 20.69 13.32 24.45
C ASN A 282 21.87 12.40 24.77
N LYS A 283 21.59 11.21 25.31
CA LYS A 283 22.61 10.33 25.89
C LYS A 283 23.59 9.75 24.86
N SER A 284 23.27 9.69 23.57
CA SER A 284 24.16 9.05 22.57
C SER A 284 25.41 9.85 22.22
N CYS A 285 25.44 11.18 22.40
CA CYS A 285 26.69 11.94 22.34
C CYS A 285 27.40 12.02 23.71
N GLY A 286 26.74 11.61 24.79
CA GLY A 286 27.25 11.75 26.16
C GLY A 286 26.71 12.97 26.90
N CYS A 287 26.04 13.87 26.20
CA CYS A 287 25.26 14.91 26.86
C CYS A 287 24.10 14.31 27.63
N HIS A 288 23.74 14.98 28.72
CA HIS A 288 22.52 14.68 29.44
C HIS A 288 21.60 15.87 29.22
N GLN A 289 20.66 15.76 28.27
CA GLN A 289 19.43 16.50 28.46
C GLN A 289 18.75 15.86 29.67
N ALA A 290 18.64 16.65 30.73
CA ALA A 290 17.62 16.43 31.72
C ALA A 290 16.28 16.76 31.04
N SER A 291 15.78 15.82 30.24
CA SER A 291 14.61 15.96 29.36
C SER A 291 13.27 16.07 30.11
N GLY A 292 13.31 16.11 31.44
CA GLY A 292 12.22 16.63 32.28
C GLY A 292 12.75 17.66 33.27
N GLU A 293 13.89 17.39 33.93
CA GLU A 293 14.40 18.25 34.98
C GLU A 293 15.03 19.56 34.50
N LYS A 294 15.71 19.66 33.35
CA LYS A 294 16.30 20.93 32.89
C LYS A 294 15.31 21.82 32.16
N ASN A 295 14.31 21.27 31.47
CA ASN A 295 13.19 22.10 30.99
C ASN A 295 12.32 22.52 32.16
N ALA A 296 12.04 21.63 33.13
CA ALA A 296 11.41 22.05 34.38
C ALA A 296 12.27 23.10 35.10
N LEU A 297 13.59 22.95 35.22
CA LEU A 297 14.50 23.90 35.88
C LEU A 297 14.78 25.17 35.06
N SER A 298 14.70 25.14 33.72
CA SER A 298 14.83 26.31 32.86
C SER A 298 13.53 27.08 32.83
N LEU A 299 12.37 26.41 32.70
CA LEU A 299 11.07 27.01 32.95
C LEU A 299 10.99 27.53 34.39
N SER A 300 11.51 26.79 35.38
CA SER A 300 11.60 27.25 36.77
C SER A 300 12.45 28.49 36.90
N ARG A 301 13.55 28.60 36.15
CA ARG A 301 14.40 29.79 36.09
C ARG A 301 13.71 30.95 35.39
N ASP A 302 13.05 30.72 34.28
CA ASP A 302 12.33 31.75 33.51
C ASP A 302 11.11 32.26 34.30
N VAL A 303 10.41 31.37 35.01
CA VAL A 303 9.33 31.68 35.97
C VAL A 303 9.88 32.35 37.24
N ALA A 304 11.07 31.97 37.72
CA ALA A 304 11.73 32.66 38.84
C ALA A 304 12.19 34.08 38.47
N MET A 305 12.65 34.29 37.23
CA MET A 305 13.05 35.60 36.72
C MET A 305 11.85 36.50 36.42
N ALA A 306 10.72 35.95 35.95
CA ALA A 306 9.50 36.71 35.70
C ALA A 306 8.79 37.19 36.98
N ALA A 307 8.95 36.47 38.11
CA ALA A 307 8.22 36.73 39.35
C ALA A 307 8.96 37.58 40.40
N GLY A 308 10.23 37.95 40.15
CA GLY A 308 11.03 38.82 41.04
C GLY A 308 11.36 38.22 42.42
N PRO A 309 12.28 38.84 43.20
CA PRO A 309 12.58 38.41 44.55
C PRO A 309 11.52 38.94 45.53
N ARG A 310 10.85 38.06 46.28
CA ARG A 310 9.99 38.44 47.41
C ARG A 310 10.44 37.78 48.70
N GLN A 311 10.39 38.55 49.78
CA GLN A 311 10.75 38.15 51.14
C GLN A 311 9.75 37.13 51.68
N SER A 312 10.27 36.13 52.36
CA SER A 312 9.54 35.13 53.14
C SER A 312 8.82 35.79 54.32
N PRO A 313 7.51 35.55 54.53
CA PRO A 313 6.90 35.84 55.81
C PRO A 313 7.24 34.71 56.79
N GLU A 314 7.92 35.05 57.87
CA GLU A 314 8.17 34.13 58.99
C GLU A 314 6.90 34.00 59.84
N GLY A 315 6.50 32.75 60.12
CA GLY A 315 5.47 32.39 61.09
C GLY A 315 4.05 32.55 60.56
N HIS A 316 3.46 31.48 60.02
CA HIS A 316 2.06 31.45 59.60
C HIS A 316 1.29 30.33 60.32
N SER A 317 0.06 30.64 60.72
CA SER A 317 -0.89 29.66 61.27
C SER A 317 -1.35 28.67 60.18
N ARG A 318 -1.95 27.53 60.57
CA ARG A 318 -2.49 26.53 59.62
C ARG A 318 -3.46 27.13 58.59
N ASP A 319 -4.24 28.14 59.00
CA ASP A 319 -5.23 28.82 58.13
C ASP A 319 -4.56 29.73 57.08
N GLU A 320 -3.44 30.37 57.41
CA GLU A 320 -2.65 31.17 56.46
C GLU A 320 -1.85 30.30 55.49
N ALA A 321 -1.43 29.11 55.92
CA ALA A 321 -0.81 28.11 55.03
C ALA A 321 -1.82 27.59 53.98
N SER A 322 -3.07 27.32 54.35
CA SER A 322 -4.13 26.94 53.40
C SER A 322 -4.44 28.05 52.39
N PHE A 323 -4.48 29.32 52.84
CA PHE A 323 -4.68 30.47 51.93
C PHE A 323 -3.51 30.66 50.96
N SER A 324 -2.27 30.44 51.41
CA SER A 324 -1.07 30.44 50.57
C SER A 324 -1.13 29.33 49.51
N ILE A 325 -1.49 28.09 49.90
CA ILE A 325 -1.61 26.94 49.00
C ILE A 325 -2.59 27.23 47.85
N ARG A 326 -3.78 27.80 48.12
CA ARG A 326 -4.78 28.08 47.07
C ARG A 326 -4.34 29.15 46.06
N ASN A 327 -3.64 30.20 46.49
CA ASN A 327 -3.14 31.23 45.57
C ASN A 327 -2.01 30.73 44.66
N ILE A 328 -1.15 29.84 45.18
CA ILE A 328 -0.08 29.18 44.40
C ILE A 328 -0.67 28.33 43.27
N LEU A 329 -1.87 27.80 43.47
CA LEU A 329 -2.52 26.86 42.57
C LEU A 329 -3.23 27.52 41.37
N GLU A 330 -3.66 28.78 41.48
CA GLU A 330 -4.14 29.57 40.33
C GLU A 330 -2.99 29.94 39.38
N GLU A 331 -1.82 30.37 39.90
CA GLU A 331 -0.62 30.57 39.07
C GLU A 331 -0.17 29.25 38.41
N THR A 332 -0.28 28.13 39.13
CA THR A 332 0.03 26.80 38.61
C THR A 332 -0.90 26.40 37.47
N ARG A 333 -2.19 26.75 37.55
CA ARG A 333 -3.17 26.48 36.49
C ARG A 333 -2.76 27.13 35.18
N GLU A 334 -2.40 28.41 35.19
CA GLU A 334 -1.97 29.13 33.99
C GLU A 334 -0.69 28.54 33.38
N MET A 335 0.27 28.13 34.22
CA MET A 335 1.49 27.47 33.76
C MET A 335 1.21 26.11 33.15
N VAL A 336 0.35 25.28 33.76
CA VAL A 336 0.00 23.97 33.19
C VAL A 336 -0.71 24.14 31.85
N VAL A 337 -1.67 25.06 31.73
CA VAL A 337 -2.35 25.34 30.44
C VAL A 337 -1.33 25.79 29.39
N ARG A 338 -0.45 26.73 29.74
CA ARG A 338 0.53 27.30 28.82
C ARG A 338 1.59 26.31 28.33
N TYR A 339 2.07 25.43 29.21
CA TYR A 339 3.23 24.58 28.91
C TYR A 339 2.88 23.13 28.61
N VAL A 340 1.69 22.67 28.99
CA VAL A 340 1.23 21.29 28.81
C VAL A 340 0.12 21.20 27.77
N GLY A 341 -0.63 22.29 27.56
CA GLY A 341 -1.82 22.32 26.71
C GLY A 341 -1.61 21.82 25.29
N ASP A 342 -0.61 22.39 24.60
CA ASP A 342 -0.30 22.02 23.21
C ASP A 342 0.26 20.59 23.09
N GLU A 343 0.84 20.05 24.15
CA GLU A 343 1.46 18.71 24.13
C GLU A 343 0.45 17.59 24.35
N ILE A 344 -0.64 17.83 25.10
CA ILE A 344 -1.67 16.80 25.38
C ILE A 344 -2.40 16.40 24.09
N GLY A 345 -2.53 17.29 23.11
CA GLY A 345 -3.03 16.93 21.78
C GLY A 345 -4.49 16.49 21.73
N LEU A 346 -5.33 16.93 22.68
CA LEU A 346 -6.78 16.76 22.61
C LEU A 346 -7.31 17.57 21.41
N THR A 347 -8.16 16.97 20.58
CA THR A 347 -8.75 17.58 19.37
C THR A 347 -9.79 18.67 19.66
N CYS A 348 -9.84 19.18 20.88
CA CYS A 348 -10.91 20.06 21.34
C CYS A 348 -10.42 21.52 21.31
N SER A 349 -11.09 22.33 20.49
CA SER A 349 -10.84 23.76 20.33
C SER A 349 -11.39 24.61 21.48
N ASP A 350 -11.14 24.27 22.74
CA ASP A 350 -11.47 25.16 23.87
C ASP A 350 -10.34 25.13 24.91
N ALA A 351 -9.69 26.28 25.10
CA ALA A 351 -8.78 26.53 26.23
C ALA A 351 -9.42 26.14 27.58
N ASP A 352 -10.75 26.09 27.65
CA ASP A 352 -11.55 25.71 28.81
C ASP A 352 -11.35 24.27 29.27
N THR A 353 -11.11 23.30 28.38
CA THR A 353 -10.94 21.88 28.77
C THR A 353 -9.58 21.66 29.47
N LEU A 354 -8.53 22.28 28.93
CA LEU A 354 -7.21 22.25 29.55
C LEU A 354 -7.17 23.05 30.85
N GLY A 355 -7.84 24.20 30.87
CA GLY A 355 -8.06 24.98 32.10
C GLY A 355 -8.80 24.17 33.16
N MET A 356 -9.81 23.39 32.78
CA MET A 356 -10.54 22.51 33.68
C MET A 356 -9.65 21.38 34.23
N ILE A 357 -8.86 20.71 33.37
CA ILE A 357 -7.93 19.66 33.80
C ILE A 357 -6.89 20.23 34.79
N ALA A 358 -6.26 21.34 34.42
CA ALA A 358 -5.26 22.02 35.25
C ALA A 358 -5.87 22.47 36.59
N GLY A 359 -7.08 23.05 36.55
CA GLY A 359 -7.80 23.52 37.74
C GLY A 359 -8.21 22.38 38.67
N LYS A 360 -8.72 21.26 38.12
CA LYS A 360 -9.09 20.06 38.90
C LYS A 360 -7.89 19.46 39.61
N LEU A 361 -6.77 19.29 38.91
CA LEU A 361 -5.54 18.76 39.51
C LEU A 361 -5.02 19.69 40.60
N ALA A 362 -4.97 20.99 40.34
CA ALA A 362 -4.49 21.97 41.30
C ALA A 362 -5.37 22.02 42.57
N ALA A 363 -6.70 22.12 42.41
CA ALA A 363 -7.65 22.14 43.53
C ALA A 363 -7.58 20.86 44.37
N SER A 364 -7.58 19.69 43.72
CA SER A 364 -7.52 18.40 44.42
C SER A 364 -6.20 18.18 45.16
N PHE A 365 -5.09 18.72 44.64
CA PHE A 365 -3.82 18.74 45.35
C PHE A 365 -3.89 19.59 46.61
N ALA A 366 -4.49 20.79 46.54
CA ALA A 366 -4.76 21.65 47.70
C ALA A 366 -5.55 20.90 48.78
N ASP A 367 -6.67 20.30 48.38
CA ASP A 367 -7.59 19.62 49.29
C ASP A 367 -6.89 18.42 49.96
N SER A 368 -6.05 17.70 49.22
CA SER A 368 -5.25 16.58 49.74
C SER A 368 -4.18 17.02 50.74
N MET A 369 -3.56 18.17 50.50
CA MET A 369 -2.61 18.80 51.43
C MET A 369 -3.30 19.31 52.71
N GLU A 370 -4.49 19.91 52.58
CA GLU A 370 -5.31 20.36 53.72
C GLU A 370 -5.81 19.17 54.56
N ALA A 371 -6.21 18.08 53.90
CA ALA A 371 -6.71 16.86 54.54
C ALA A 371 -5.61 15.96 55.12
N GLY A 372 -4.35 16.14 54.72
CA GLY A 372 -3.25 15.25 55.12
C GLY A 372 -3.36 13.84 54.51
N SER A 373 -3.98 13.70 53.34
CA SER A 373 -4.30 12.41 52.73
C SER A 373 -3.98 12.40 51.23
N GLU A 374 -3.38 11.31 50.76
CA GLU A 374 -2.97 11.14 49.36
C GLU A 374 -4.14 10.77 48.43
N SER A 375 -5.20 10.17 48.98
CA SER A 375 -6.26 9.51 48.22
C SER A 375 -7.09 10.44 47.33
N GLY A 376 -7.29 11.71 47.74
CA GLY A 376 -8.09 12.67 46.99
C GLY A 376 -7.47 13.04 45.65
N PHE A 377 -6.18 13.40 45.68
CA PHE A 377 -5.42 13.79 44.50
C PHE A 377 -5.24 12.63 43.52
N ILE A 378 -4.90 11.45 44.03
CA ILE A 378 -4.71 10.27 43.16
C ILE A 378 -6.02 9.87 42.48
N GLY A 379 -7.15 9.90 43.18
CA GLY A 379 -8.46 9.65 42.57
C GLY A 379 -8.79 10.65 41.44
N THR A 380 -8.53 11.94 41.68
CA THR A 380 -8.73 12.98 40.65
C THR A 380 -7.77 12.79 39.47
N LEU A 381 -6.53 12.38 39.72
CA LEU A 381 -5.55 12.10 38.68
C LEU A 381 -5.98 10.91 37.82
N ASP A 382 -6.50 9.85 38.41
CA ASP A 382 -7.03 8.69 37.68
C ASP A 382 -8.20 9.07 36.76
N GLU A 383 -9.11 9.92 37.22
CA GLU A 383 -10.20 10.47 36.39
C GLU A 383 -9.67 11.27 35.19
N VAL A 384 -8.67 12.13 35.43
CA VAL A 384 -8.02 12.91 34.37
C VAL A 384 -7.29 11.99 33.37
N LEU A 385 -6.57 10.98 33.87
CA LEU A 385 -5.85 10.01 33.04
C LEU A 385 -6.81 9.18 32.18
N GLY A 386 -7.95 8.78 32.75
CA GLY A 386 -9.04 8.12 32.03
C GLY A 386 -9.59 9.02 30.93
N PHE A 387 -9.99 10.25 31.26
CA PHE A 387 -10.52 11.22 30.31
C PHE A 387 -9.54 11.50 29.15
N VAL A 388 -8.27 11.74 29.46
CA VAL A 388 -7.24 12.00 28.43
C VAL A 388 -7.08 10.77 27.53
N SER A 389 -7.05 9.56 28.09
CA SER A 389 -6.91 8.33 27.30
C SER A 389 -8.12 8.05 26.42
N GLU A 390 -9.35 8.26 26.93
CA GLU A 390 -10.60 8.07 26.20
C GLU A 390 -10.75 9.06 25.03
N ASN A 391 -10.17 10.25 25.16
CA ASN A 391 -10.18 11.29 24.14
C ASN A 391 -8.92 11.30 23.26
N ASN A 392 -8.17 10.19 23.22
CA ASN A 392 -6.93 10.03 22.43
C ASN A 392 -5.84 11.09 22.72
N GLY A 393 -5.89 11.73 23.88
CA GLY A 393 -4.86 12.65 24.35
C GLY A 393 -3.60 11.91 24.81
N LYS A 394 -2.47 12.60 24.73
CA LYS A 394 -1.19 12.10 25.23
C LYS A 394 -1.15 12.24 26.75
N VAL A 395 -0.86 11.14 27.43
CA VAL A 395 -0.72 11.09 28.90
C VAL A 395 0.64 11.60 29.38
N VAL A 396 1.69 11.42 28.58
CA VAL A 396 3.08 11.78 28.92
C VAL A 396 3.22 13.23 29.43
N PRO A 397 2.60 14.26 28.82
CA PRO A 397 2.70 15.65 29.28
C PRO A 397 2.18 15.88 30.71
N LEU A 398 1.36 14.98 31.28
CA LEU A 398 0.91 15.11 32.67
C LEU A 398 2.07 14.96 33.67
N HIS A 399 3.17 14.31 33.30
CA HIS A 399 4.41 14.35 34.12
C HIS A 399 4.96 15.77 34.27
N HIS A 400 4.81 16.63 33.24
CA HIS A 400 5.19 18.03 33.32
C HIS A 400 4.28 18.78 34.28
N ALA A 401 2.96 18.54 34.24
CA ALA A 401 2.03 19.16 35.17
C ALA A 401 2.37 18.83 36.65
N VAL A 402 2.66 17.57 36.96
CA VAL A 402 3.11 17.15 38.30
C VAL A 402 4.45 17.79 38.68
N SER A 403 5.36 17.96 37.72
CA SER A 403 6.65 18.62 37.97
C SER A 403 6.51 20.12 38.24
N ILE A 404 5.57 20.80 37.55
CA ILE A 404 5.23 22.21 37.80
C ILE A 404 4.61 22.35 39.20
N LEU A 405 3.64 21.50 39.57
CA LEU A 405 3.03 21.47 40.90
C LEU A 405 4.09 21.32 42.00
N ARG A 406 5.01 20.38 41.84
CA ARG A 406 6.14 20.19 42.75
C ARG A 406 6.95 21.47 42.93
N HIS A 407 7.37 22.07 41.81
CA HIS A 407 8.24 23.23 41.87
C HIS A 407 7.56 24.42 42.54
N GLN A 408 6.29 24.68 42.22
CA GLN A 408 5.52 25.76 42.83
C GLN A 408 5.31 25.52 44.33
N PHE A 409 5.01 24.29 44.73
CA PHE A 409 4.85 23.96 46.14
C PHE A 409 6.14 24.26 46.95
N HIS A 410 7.30 23.78 46.47
CA HIS A 410 8.60 24.01 47.13
C HIS A 410 9.02 25.48 47.16
N ARG A 411 8.54 26.29 46.22
CA ARG A 411 8.88 27.72 46.16
C ARG A 411 8.31 28.49 47.35
N TYR A 412 7.11 28.12 47.79
CA TYR A 412 6.34 28.89 48.77
C TYR A 412 6.13 28.17 50.10
N ASN A 413 6.38 26.86 50.18
CA ASN A 413 6.22 26.08 51.39
C ASN A 413 7.55 25.44 51.82
N ARG A 414 7.97 25.72 53.06
CA ARG A 414 9.20 25.18 53.65
C ARG A 414 8.95 24.35 54.91
N ASP A 415 7.68 24.10 55.25
CA ASP A 415 7.33 23.22 56.37
C ASP A 415 7.78 21.78 56.06
N PRO A 416 8.66 21.16 56.86
CA PRO A 416 9.18 19.82 56.57
C PRO A 416 8.11 18.73 56.47
N GLY A 417 7.04 18.82 57.26
CA GLY A 417 5.97 17.83 57.27
C GLY A 417 5.08 17.93 56.02
N LEU A 418 4.72 19.16 55.63
CA LEU A 418 3.97 19.39 54.39
C LEU A 418 4.81 19.07 53.15
N VAL A 419 6.12 19.31 53.18
CA VAL A 419 7.03 18.96 52.08
C VAL A 419 7.12 17.44 51.88
N VAL A 420 7.22 16.66 52.96
CA VAL A 420 7.23 15.19 52.85
C VAL A 420 5.92 14.69 52.27
N LEU A 421 4.78 15.15 52.80
CA LEU A 421 3.46 14.76 52.29
C LEU A 421 3.29 15.12 50.80
N ALA A 422 3.70 16.34 50.41
CA ALA A 422 3.63 16.76 49.02
C ALA A 422 4.51 15.89 48.11
N GLU A 423 5.72 15.55 48.52
CA GLU A 423 6.60 14.65 47.76
C GLU A 423 6.02 13.24 47.64
N ASP A 424 5.40 12.70 48.69
CA ASP A 424 4.76 11.38 48.66
C ASP A 424 3.56 11.36 47.68
N ILE A 425 2.68 12.37 47.76
CA ILE A 425 1.54 12.54 46.83
C ILE A 425 2.03 12.65 45.38
N LEU A 426 3.03 13.51 45.14
CA LEU A 426 3.54 13.77 43.79
C LEU A 426 4.37 12.60 43.25
N HIS A 427 5.01 11.81 44.12
CA HIS A 427 5.69 10.58 43.76
C HIS A 427 4.68 9.50 43.34
N GLN A 428 3.63 9.27 44.14
CA GLN A 428 2.55 8.37 43.76
C GLN A 428 1.90 8.79 42.45
N ALA A 429 1.64 10.09 42.26
CA ALA A 429 1.11 10.60 41.01
C ALA A 429 1.99 10.24 39.80
N ARG A 430 3.33 10.33 39.91
CA ARG A 430 4.23 9.90 38.83
C ARG A 430 4.18 8.39 38.60
N MET A 431 4.04 7.59 39.65
CA MET A 431 3.90 6.14 39.52
C MET A 431 2.59 5.78 38.81
N THR A 432 1.47 6.39 39.19
CA THR A 432 0.17 6.22 38.53
C THR A 432 0.22 6.64 37.06
N ILE A 433 0.79 7.81 36.74
CA ILE A 433 0.98 8.23 35.34
C ILE A 433 1.83 7.22 34.58
N SER A 434 2.92 6.72 35.17
CA SER A 434 3.81 5.73 34.54
C SER A 434 3.09 4.40 34.29
N GLU A 435 2.26 3.94 35.23
CA GLU A 435 1.45 2.74 35.08
C GLU A 435 0.44 2.88 33.93
N VAL A 436 -0.25 4.02 33.84
CA VAL A 436 -1.18 4.31 32.74
C VAL A 436 -0.46 4.37 31.39
N ILE A 437 0.71 5.03 31.32
CA ILE A 437 1.53 5.04 30.10
C ILE A 437 1.92 3.61 29.69
N HIS A 438 2.37 2.80 30.66
CA HIS A 438 2.75 1.42 30.40
C HIS A 438 1.55 0.60 29.90
N ARG A 439 0.40 0.70 30.58
CA ARG A 439 -0.85 0.03 30.20
C ARG A 439 -1.31 0.43 28.80
N ASN A 440 -1.30 1.73 28.48
CA ASN A 440 -1.66 2.24 27.15
C ASN A 440 -0.70 1.70 26.08
N HIS A 441 0.60 1.65 26.36
CA HIS A 441 1.60 1.10 25.44
C HIS A 441 1.40 -0.40 25.19
N VAL A 442 1.18 -1.19 26.25
CA VAL A 442 0.91 -2.63 26.15
C VAL A 442 -0.38 -2.87 25.36
N ASN A 443 -1.45 -2.13 25.65
CA ASN A 443 -2.73 -2.24 24.94
C ASN A 443 -2.58 -1.89 23.45
N ALA A 444 -1.85 -0.82 23.11
CA ALA A 444 -1.56 -0.46 21.73
C ALA A 444 -0.75 -1.55 21.01
N GLY A 445 0.28 -2.11 21.66
CA GLY A 445 1.07 -3.21 21.13
C GLY A 445 0.26 -4.49 20.89
N LEU A 446 -0.66 -4.82 21.80
CA LEU A 446 -1.58 -5.95 21.65
C LEU A 446 -2.58 -5.70 20.51
N ALA A 447 -3.12 -4.49 20.39
CA ALA A 447 -4.02 -4.13 19.29
C ALA A 447 -3.31 -4.24 17.93
N ALA A 448 -2.12 -3.67 17.79
CA ALA A 448 -1.31 -3.77 16.57
C ALA A 448 -0.95 -5.23 16.23
N SER A 449 -0.62 -6.05 17.23
CA SER A 449 -0.34 -7.48 17.04
C SER A 449 -1.56 -8.26 16.56
N ARG A 450 -2.75 -8.01 17.15
CA ARG A 450 -4.02 -8.60 16.72
C ARG A 450 -4.38 -8.18 15.31
N PHE A 451 -4.23 -6.89 14.99
CA PHE A 451 -4.45 -6.35 13.65
C PHE A 451 -3.55 -7.06 12.63
N ALA A 452 -2.24 -7.15 12.90
CA ALA A 452 -1.30 -7.83 12.01
C ALA A 452 -1.64 -9.32 11.82
N GLN A 453 -2.11 -10.01 12.87
CA GLN A 453 -2.49 -11.43 12.78
C GLN A 453 -3.79 -11.64 12.00
N ASN A 454 -4.80 -10.78 12.20
CA ASN A 454 -6.04 -10.81 11.43
C ASN A 454 -5.78 -10.46 9.97
N PHE A 455 -4.98 -9.44 9.71
CA PHE A 455 -4.60 -9.03 8.37
C PHE A 455 -3.86 -10.15 7.62
N ARG A 456 -2.95 -10.89 8.28
CA ARG A 456 -2.33 -12.08 7.68
C ARG A 456 -3.36 -13.14 7.27
N LYS A 457 -4.37 -13.42 8.11
CA LYS A 457 -5.44 -14.38 7.77
C LYS A 457 -6.25 -13.94 6.55
N ILE A 458 -6.56 -12.64 6.46
CA ILE A 458 -7.23 -12.03 5.32
C ILE A 458 -6.39 -12.20 4.05
N GLY A 459 -5.09 -11.89 4.11
CA GLY A 459 -4.17 -12.10 3.01
C GLY A 459 -4.15 -13.53 2.50
N THR A 460 -4.05 -14.51 3.41
CA THR A 460 -4.10 -15.94 3.05
C THR A 460 -5.42 -16.31 2.37
N ARG A 461 -6.56 -15.76 2.83
CA ARG A 461 -7.88 -16.01 2.22
C ARG A 461 -7.94 -15.47 0.79
N LEU A 462 -7.43 -14.25 0.56
CA LEU A 462 -7.42 -13.64 -0.78
C LEU A 462 -6.53 -14.42 -1.74
N ILE A 463 -5.28 -14.73 -1.34
CA ILE A 463 -4.30 -15.40 -2.21
C ILE A 463 -4.71 -16.85 -2.53
N SER A 464 -5.38 -17.54 -1.60
CA SER A 464 -5.83 -18.93 -1.83
C SER A 464 -7.14 -19.04 -2.62
N THR A 465 -7.80 -17.92 -2.91
CA THR A 465 -9.05 -17.91 -3.66
C THR A 465 -8.78 -17.82 -5.16
N PHE A 466 -9.14 -18.87 -5.91
CA PHE A 466 -8.93 -18.92 -7.34
C PHE A 466 -10.19 -18.56 -8.12
N GLY A 467 -10.03 -17.64 -9.06
CA GLY A 467 -11.08 -17.16 -9.95
C GLY A 467 -11.61 -15.81 -9.48
N LEU A 468 -11.97 -14.97 -10.46
CA LEU A 468 -12.32 -13.58 -10.20
C LEU A 468 -13.59 -13.45 -9.33
N THR A 469 -14.67 -14.18 -9.64
CA THR A 469 -15.92 -14.08 -8.86
C THR A 469 -15.76 -14.48 -7.38
N PRO A 470 -15.17 -15.65 -7.04
CA PRO A 470 -14.91 -16.00 -5.64
C PRO A 470 -13.99 -15.01 -4.94
N LEU A 471 -12.96 -14.51 -5.64
CA LEU A 471 -12.03 -13.52 -5.10
C LEU A 471 -12.74 -12.22 -4.71
N LEU A 472 -13.65 -11.72 -5.55
CA LEU A 472 -14.45 -10.53 -5.26
C LEU A 472 -15.40 -10.74 -4.07
N GLY A 473 -15.91 -11.96 -3.89
CA GLY A 473 -16.67 -12.35 -2.69
C GLY A 473 -15.81 -12.32 -1.42
N ALA A 474 -14.60 -12.88 -1.46
CA ALA A 474 -13.66 -12.86 -0.34
C ALA A 474 -13.17 -11.43 -0.03
N LEU A 475 -12.96 -10.60 -1.05
CA LEU A 475 -12.60 -9.20 -0.93
C LEU A 475 -13.67 -8.42 -0.16
N ARG A 476 -14.95 -8.61 -0.49
CA ARG A 476 -16.07 -7.97 0.22
C ARG A 476 -16.03 -8.20 1.73
N GLU A 477 -15.82 -9.45 2.15
CA GLU A 477 -15.74 -9.80 3.58
C GLU A 477 -14.51 -9.19 4.23
N SER A 478 -13.38 -9.26 3.53
CA SER A 478 -12.09 -8.73 3.97
C SER A 478 -12.14 -7.22 4.23
N LEU A 479 -12.80 -6.45 3.36
CA LEU A 479 -12.93 -4.99 3.53
C LEU A 479 -13.68 -4.61 4.81
N LYS A 480 -14.73 -5.36 5.16
CA LYS A 480 -15.47 -5.18 6.42
C LYS A 480 -14.62 -5.50 7.64
N GLU A 481 -13.86 -6.59 7.60
CA GLU A 481 -12.96 -6.99 8.69
C GLU A 481 -11.81 -5.98 8.90
N ILE A 482 -11.29 -5.38 7.82
CA ILE A 482 -10.24 -4.36 7.89
C ILE A 482 -10.81 -3.00 8.35
N GLY A 483 -12.07 -2.71 8.02
CA GLY A 483 -12.69 -1.41 8.27
C GLY A 483 -12.40 -0.39 7.17
N ILE A 484 -12.33 -0.82 5.91
CA ILE A 484 -12.26 0.07 4.74
C ILE A 484 -13.70 0.42 4.31
N PRO A 485 -14.14 1.68 4.44
CA PRO A 485 -15.56 2.02 4.23
C PRO A 485 -16.01 1.95 2.77
N SER A 486 -15.14 2.40 1.85
CA SER A 486 -15.40 2.40 0.41
C SER A 486 -14.21 1.84 -0.34
N PHE A 487 -14.45 1.02 -1.36
CA PHE A 487 -13.41 0.38 -2.14
C PHE A 487 -13.85 0.14 -3.59
N TYR A 488 -13.00 0.50 -4.54
CA TYR A 488 -13.26 0.35 -5.96
C TYR A 488 -12.07 -0.34 -6.63
N LEU A 489 -12.31 -1.43 -7.36
CA LEU A 489 -11.29 -2.19 -8.07
C LEU A 489 -11.40 -1.97 -9.57
N CYS A 490 -10.36 -1.39 -10.15
CA CYS A 490 -10.29 -1.04 -11.56
C CYS A 490 -9.15 -1.81 -12.23
N LEU A 491 -9.45 -2.69 -13.18
CA LEU A 491 -8.43 -3.42 -13.94
C LEU A 491 -8.19 -2.78 -15.30
N TYR A 492 -6.96 -2.81 -15.81
CA TYR A 492 -6.66 -2.41 -17.18
C TYR A 492 -7.18 -3.46 -18.17
N GLU A 493 -7.55 -3.04 -19.40
CA GLU A 493 -7.99 -3.99 -20.44
C GLU A 493 -6.84 -4.89 -20.94
N SER A 494 -5.59 -4.43 -20.78
CA SER A 494 -4.37 -5.14 -21.12
C SER A 494 -3.38 -5.11 -19.95
N ILE A 495 -2.95 -6.29 -19.50
CA ILE A 495 -1.79 -6.41 -18.61
C ILE A 495 -0.54 -6.10 -19.44
N GLN A 496 0.25 -5.13 -19.00
CA GLN A 496 1.49 -4.76 -19.68
C GLN A 496 2.56 -4.37 -18.65
N GLU A 497 3.82 -4.47 -19.05
CA GLU A 497 4.91 -3.82 -18.33
C GLU A 497 4.82 -2.31 -18.58
N TYR A 498 4.96 -1.52 -17.52
CA TYR A 498 4.98 -0.07 -17.61
C TYR A 498 6.20 0.46 -16.86
N SER A 499 6.89 1.41 -17.46
CA SER A 499 7.94 2.19 -16.80
C SER A 499 7.53 3.65 -16.78
N PHE A 500 7.89 4.39 -15.73
CA PHE A 500 7.68 5.83 -15.75
C PHE A 500 8.70 6.47 -16.71
N PRO A 501 8.30 7.36 -17.65
CA PRO A 501 7.04 8.10 -17.74
C PRO A 501 6.09 7.66 -18.88
N ASP A 502 6.02 6.37 -19.20
CA ASP A 502 5.15 5.82 -20.27
C ASP A 502 3.69 6.34 -20.18
N PRO A 503 2.92 6.33 -21.28
CA PRO A 503 1.51 6.67 -21.21
C PRO A 503 0.72 5.64 -20.39
N LEU A 504 -0.32 6.09 -19.68
CA LEU A 504 -1.25 5.19 -19.02
C LEU A 504 -1.98 4.31 -20.05
N PRO A 505 -2.38 3.09 -19.67
CA PRO A 505 -3.42 2.36 -20.40
C PRO A 505 -4.62 3.26 -20.64
N GLU A 506 -5.18 3.23 -21.85
CA GLU A 506 -6.24 4.16 -22.26
C GLU A 506 -7.57 3.86 -21.53
N TRP A 507 -7.81 2.59 -21.24
CA TRP A 507 -9.08 2.08 -20.74
C TRP A 507 -8.91 1.16 -19.53
N SER A 508 -9.81 1.34 -18.57
CA SER A 508 -9.97 0.51 -17.38
C SER A 508 -11.41 -0.01 -17.29
N ARG A 509 -11.58 -1.10 -16.55
CA ARG A 509 -12.87 -1.69 -16.22
C ARG A 509 -13.05 -1.72 -14.71
N LEU A 510 -14.14 -1.11 -14.23
CA LEU A 510 -14.54 -1.19 -12.83
C LEU A 510 -15.23 -2.54 -12.62
N ILE A 511 -14.58 -3.44 -11.88
CA ILE A 511 -15.10 -4.81 -11.67
C ILE A 511 -15.73 -5.02 -10.29
N PHE A 512 -15.42 -4.14 -9.35
CA PHE A 512 -15.92 -4.20 -7.98
C PHE A 512 -16.06 -2.79 -7.41
N ALA A 513 -17.20 -2.52 -6.80
CA ALA A 513 -17.47 -1.30 -6.05
C ALA A 513 -18.15 -1.66 -4.73
N ALA A 514 -17.59 -1.20 -3.62
CA ALA A 514 -18.17 -1.34 -2.29
C ALA A 514 -18.23 0.03 -1.61
N ARG A 515 -19.36 0.32 -0.96
CA ARG A 515 -19.57 1.54 -0.15
C ARG A 515 -20.48 1.21 1.02
N GLY A 516 -19.93 1.24 2.22
CA GLY A 516 -20.59 0.71 3.42
C GLY A 516 -21.02 -0.74 3.19
N ASP A 517 -22.32 -1.02 3.35
CA ASP A 517 -22.88 -2.36 3.11
C ASP A 517 -23.28 -2.62 1.66
N LYS A 518 -23.31 -1.60 0.80
CA LYS A 518 -23.68 -1.76 -0.62
C LYS A 518 -22.48 -2.23 -1.41
N VAL A 519 -22.65 -3.33 -2.14
CA VAL A 519 -21.59 -3.94 -2.96
C VAL A 519 -22.14 -4.27 -4.32
N THR A 520 -21.46 -3.80 -5.36
CA THR A 520 -21.74 -4.09 -6.76
C THR A 520 -20.55 -4.84 -7.35
N ILE A 521 -20.82 -6.02 -7.90
CA ILE A 521 -19.83 -6.89 -8.53
C ILE A 521 -20.25 -7.06 -9.99
N ASP A 522 -19.38 -6.64 -10.91
CA ASP A 522 -19.55 -6.86 -12.35
C ASP A 522 -18.23 -7.38 -12.91
N VAL A 523 -18.14 -8.69 -13.11
CA VAL A 523 -16.93 -9.36 -13.60
C VAL A 523 -16.60 -8.92 -15.04
N SER A 524 -17.63 -8.60 -15.84
CA SER A 524 -17.41 -8.03 -17.17
C SER A 524 -16.84 -6.63 -17.05
N GLY A 525 -17.26 -5.89 -16.03
CA GLY A 525 -16.71 -4.62 -15.61
C GLY A 525 -17.16 -3.47 -16.49
N LYS A 526 -17.52 -2.36 -15.84
CA LYS A 526 -17.91 -1.14 -16.53
C LYS A 526 -16.68 -0.44 -17.10
N ARG A 527 -16.62 -0.30 -18.42
CA ARG A 527 -15.51 0.33 -19.15
C ARG A 527 -15.52 1.86 -19.01
N PHE A 528 -14.38 2.46 -18.73
CA PHE A 528 -14.20 3.91 -18.63
C PHE A 528 -12.74 4.32 -18.94
N ARG A 529 -12.53 5.62 -19.19
CA ARG A 529 -11.18 6.17 -19.43
C ARG A 529 -10.38 6.14 -18.14
N THR A 530 -9.20 5.51 -18.15
CA THR A 530 -8.34 5.35 -16.96
C THR A 530 -8.04 6.68 -16.27
N SER A 531 -7.87 7.76 -17.04
CA SER A 531 -7.65 9.12 -16.54
C SER A 531 -8.81 9.73 -15.74
N ARG A 532 -9.95 9.02 -15.58
CA ARG A 532 -11.11 9.48 -14.80
C ARG A 532 -11.15 8.92 -13.38
N LEU A 533 -10.27 7.96 -13.05
CA LEU A 533 -10.24 7.15 -11.82
C LEU A 533 -11.46 6.24 -11.59
N LEU A 534 -12.68 6.73 -11.85
CA LEU A 534 -13.93 5.95 -11.82
C LEU A 534 -14.85 6.32 -12.98
N PRO A 535 -15.82 5.44 -13.33
CA PRO A 535 -16.92 5.77 -14.24
C PRO A 535 -17.80 6.91 -13.70
N ASP A 536 -18.40 7.66 -14.63
CA ASP A 536 -19.11 8.91 -14.31
C ASP A 536 -20.40 8.76 -13.49
N ASP A 537 -21.03 7.59 -13.55
CA ASP A 537 -22.29 7.27 -12.88
C ASP A 537 -22.09 6.53 -11.57
N VAL A 538 -20.84 6.24 -11.19
CA VAL A 538 -20.51 5.62 -9.91
C VAL A 538 -20.50 6.72 -8.86
N ASP A 539 -21.51 6.68 -7.98
CA ASP A 539 -21.59 7.61 -6.86
C ASP A 539 -20.52 7.30 -5.81
N ALA A 540 -19.37 7.97 -5.95
CA ALA A 540 -18.32 7.99 -4.94
C ALA A 540 -18.74 8.72 -3.65
N GLY A 541 -19.90 9.41 -3.67
CA GLY A 541 -20.45 10.17 -2.57
C GLY A 541 -20.22 11.67 -2.69
N ASP A 542 -21.19 12.44 -2.15
CA ASP A 542 -21.09 13.90 -1.95
C ASP A 542 -20.44 14.24 -0.59
N ALA A 543 -20.19 13.23 0.24
CA ALA A 543 -19.54 13.36 1.54
C ALA A 543 -18.02 13.45 1.38
N ARG A 544 -17.36 14.22 2.27
CA ARG A 544 -15.91 14.36 2.33
C ARG A 544 -15.23 12.99 2.49
N CYS A 545 -14.74 12.43 1.40
CA CYS A 545 -14.01 11.17 1.40
C CYS A 545 -12.50 11.42 1.25
N ASP A 546 -11.71 10.78 2.11
CA ASP A 546 -10.26 10.73 2.00
C ASP A 546 -9.91 9.39 1.32
N PHE A 547 -9.33 9.43 0.12
CA PHE A 547 -9.01 8.24 -0.67
C PHE A 547 -7.50 8.02 -0.81
N ILE A 548 -7.11 6.75 -0.98
CA ILE A 548 -5.79 6.33 -1.43
C ILE A 548 -5.90 5.51 -2.72
N VAL A 549 -5.05 5.83 -3.69
CA VAL A 549 -4.90 5.10 -4.94
C VAL A 549 -3.82 4.05 -4.77
N ILE A 550 -4.20 2.78 -4.92
CA ILE A 550 -3.36 1.60 -4.72
C ILE A 550 -3.04 1.00 -6.09
N PRO A 551 -1.85 1.19 -6.65
CA PRO A 551 -1.50 0.59 -7.95
C PRO A 551 -1.39 -0.94 -7.81
N LEU A 552 -1.97 -1.72 -8.72
CA LEU A 552 -1.92 -3.18 -8.65
C LEU A 552 -0.84 -3.70 -9.60
N ILE A 553 0.21 -4.26 -9.00
CA ILE A 553 1.46 -4.61 -9.69
C ILE A 553 1.87 -6.01 -9.27
N PHE A 554 2.19 -6.85 -10.25
CA PHE A 554 2.73 -8.19 -10.00
C PHE A 554 3.89 -8.47 -10.95
N ASN A 555 5.08 -8.70 -10.41
CA ASN A 555 6.27 -9.09 -11.17
C ASN A 555 6.52 -8.23 -12.43
N GLY A 556 6.58 -6.90 -12.27
CA GLY A 556 6.78 -5.97 -13.40
C GLY A 556 5.52 -5.59 -14.18
N HIS A 557 4.42 -6.33 -14.00
CA HIS A 557 3.19 -6.15 -14.78
C HIS A 557 2.16 -5.34 -14.01
N HIS A 558 1.55 -4.38 -14.69
CA HIS A 558 0.50 -3.53 -14.13
C HIS A 558 -0.87 -4.11 -14.46
N LEU A 559 -1.61 -4.48 -13.43
CA LEU A 559 -2.91 -5.13 -13.53
C LEU A 559 -4.07 -4.11 -13.52
N GLY A 560 -3.84 -2.97 -12.86
CA GLY A 560 -4.88 -1.98 -12.60
C GLY A 560 -4.54 -1.10 -11.41
N TYR A 561 -5.57 -0.61 -10.74
CA TYR A 561 -5.47 0.09 -9.47
C TYR A 561 -6.73 -0.14 -8.65
N ALA A 562 -6.63 0.04 -7.34
CA ALA A 562 -7.77 0.18 -6.46
C ALA A 562 -7.83 1.60 -5.90
N LEU A 563 -9.04 2.05 -5.59
CA LEU A 563 -9.30 3.26 -4.84
C LEU A 563 -9.96 2.85 -3.52
N ALA A 564 -9.28 3.12 -2.41
CA ALA A 564 -9.78 2.79 -1.07
C ALA A 564 -9.99 4.07 -0.26
N GLU A 565 -11.13 4.21 0.39
CA GLU A 565 -11.32 5.22 1.41
C GLU A 565 -10.44 4.87 2.62
N PHE A 566 -9.83 5.86 3.26
CA PHE A 566 -8.95 5.60 4.40
C PHE A 566 -9.72 4.91 5.53
N GLY A 567 -9.38 3.65 5.77
CA GLY A 567 -9.69 2.91 6.99
C GLY A 567 -8.66 3.19 8.09
N PRO A 568 -8.31 2.19 8.93
CA PRO A 568 -7.28 2.33 9.95
C PRO A 568 -5.96 2.85 9.38
N ILE A 569 -5.36 3.84 10.05
CA ILE A 569 -4.06 4.40 9.67
C ILE A 569 -2.97 3.49 10.25
N GLU A 570 -2.74 2.37 9.55
CA GLU A 570 -1.75 1.36 9.89
C GLU A 570 -0.66 1.32 8.82
N ARG A 571 0.61 1.45 9.21
CA ARG A 571 1.75 1.71 8.31
C ARG A 571 1.88 0.76 7.13
N ASN A 572 1.66 -0.53 7.36
CA ASN A 572 1.85 -1.55 6.32
C ASN A 572 0.54 -2.00 5.67
N LEU A 573 -0.60 -1.41 6.04
CA LEU A 573 -1.90 -1.90 5.59
C LEU A 573 -2.02 -1.86 4.07
N TYR A 574 -1.90 -0.67 3.47
CA TYR A 574 -2.18 -0.48 2.04
C TYR A 574 -1.12 -1.11 1.13
N THR A 575 0.16 -1.12 1.55
CA THR A 575 1.24 -1.77 0.80
C THR A 575 1.12 -3.30 0.84
N ALA A 576 0.88 -3.90 2.01
CA ALA A 576 0.67 -5.34 2.08
C ALA A 576 -0.65 -5.76 1.41
N PHE A 577 -1.68 -4.92 1.46
CA PHE A 577 -2.94 -5.18 0.75
C PHE A 577 -2.77 -5.13 -0.77
N MET A 578 -2.00 -4.15 -1.27
CA MET A 578 -1.59 -4.05 -2.67
C MET A 578 -0.93 -5.35 -3.15
N GLU A 579 0.06 -5.85 -2.41
CA GLU A 579 0.79 -7.08 -2.73
C GLU A 579 -0.13 -8.30 -2.75
N GLN A 580 -0.93 -8.47 -1.71
CA GLN A 580 -1.85 -9.61 -1.57
C GLN A 580 -2.92 -9.62 -2.66
N LEU A 581 -3.52 -8.45 -2.94
CA LEU A 581 -4.55 -8.32 -3.95
C LEU A 581 -4.00 -8.50 -5.36
N SER A 582 -2.81 -7.94 -5.65
CA SER A 582 -2.15 -8.12 -6.95
C SER A 582 -1.81 -9.59 -7.19
N CYS A 583 -1.27 -10.29 -6.18
CA CYS A 583 -1.03 -11.73 -6.22
C CYS A 583 -2.31 -12.52 -6.50
N ALA A 584 -3.41 -12.22 -5.79
CA ALA A 584 -4.66 -12.94 -5.93
C ALA A 584 -5.33 -12.73 -7.30
N ILE A 585 -5.29 -11.49 -7.82
CA ILE A 585 -5.81 -11.15 -9.15
C ILE A 585 -4.99 -11.87 -10.23
N MET A 586 -3.66 -11.80 -10.17
CA MET A 586 -2.80 -12.50 -11.13
C MET A 586 -3.00 -14.01 -11.05
N GLY A 587 -3.08 -14.59 -9.84
CA GLY A 587 -3.35 -16.01 -9.65
C GLY A 587 -4.70 -16.44 -10.27
N SER A 588 -5.72 -15.60 -10.15
CA SER A 588 -7.02 -15.83 -10.79
C SER A 588 -6.95 -15.76 -12.32
N TYR A 589 -6.25 -14.76 -12.86
CA TYR A 589 -6.02 -14.59 -14.29
C TYR A 589 -5.29 -15.79 -14.90
N LEU A 590 -4.15 -16.18 -14.32
CA LEU A 590 -3.34 -17.32 -14.79
C LEU A 590 -4.11 -18.64 -14.75
N MET A 591 -4.97 -18.84 -13.74
CA MET A 591 -5.78 -20.05 -13.64
C MET A 591 -6.88 -20.09 -14.71
N GLU A 592 -7.48 -18.95 -15.04
CA GLU A 592 -8.48 -18.84 -16.10
C GLU A 592 -7.84 -19.05 -17.49
N GLU A 593 -6.68 -18.45 -17.73
CA GLU A 593 -5.89 -18.64 -18.94
C GLU A 593 -5.45 -20.10 -19.10
N ARG A 594 -5.00 -20.74 -18.03
CA ARG A 594 -4.67 -22.18 -18.03
C ARG A 594 -5.88 -23.05 -18.36
N LYS A 595 -7.06 -22.74 -17.80
CA LYS A 595 -8.31 -23.46 -18.12
C LYS A 595 -8.69 -23.30 -19.60
N LYS A 596 -8.54 -22.09 -20.14
CA LYS A 596 -8.81 -21.82 -21.56
C LYS A 596 -7.85 -22.60 -22.46
N ASN A 597 -6.54 -22.56 -22.17
CA ASN A 597 -5.52 -23.25 -22.94
C ASN A 597 -5.67 -24.78 -22.87
N ALA A 598 -6.06 -25.33 -21.72
CA ALA A 598 -6.35 -26.76 -21.59
C ALA A 598 -7.53 -27.20 -22.47
N ARG A 599 -8.63 -26.42 -22.51
CA ARG A 599 -9.76 -26.70 -23.39
C ARG A 599 -9.38 -26.65 -24.86
N LEU A 600 -8.61 -25.63 -25.26
CA LEU A 600 -8.12 -25.50 -26.63
C LEU A 600 -7.18 -26.67 -27.01
N ALA A 601 -6.33 -27.12 -26.08
CA ALA A 601 -5.47 -28.28 -26.30
C ALA A 601 -6.28 -29.57 -26.47
N ASP A 602 -7.33 -29.78 -25.67
CA ASP A 602 -8.24 -30.92 -25.80
C ASP A 602 -8.99 -30.90 -27.15
N GLU A 603 -9.48 -29.72 -27.57
CA GLU A 603 -10.13 -29.53 -28.87
C GLU A 603 -9.17 -29.84 -30.04
N LEU A 604 -7.92 -29.37 -29.96
CA LEU A 604 -6.88 -29.68 -30.94
C LEU A 604 -6.57 -31.18 -30.98
N GLN A 605 -6.44 -31.84 -29.83
CA GLN A 605 -6.17 -33.28 -29.77
C GLN A 605 -7.31 -34.09 -30.41
N GLN A 606 -8.56 -33.69 -30.20
CA GLN A 606 -9.71 -34.33 -30.86
C GLN A 606 -9.69 -34.13 -32.38
N ALA A 607 -9.35 -32.92 -32.85
CA ALA A 607 -9.24 -32.62 -34.27
C ALA A 607 -8.13 -33.43 -34.96
N ASP A 608 -6.97 -33.58 -34.32
CA ASP A 608 -5.85 -34.39 -34.84
C ASP A 608 -6.21 -35.87 -34.91
N LYS A 609 -6.90 -36.40 -33.89
CA LYS A 609 -7.39 -37.79 -33.88
C LYS A 609 -8.33 -38.05 -35.05
N LEU A 610 -9.29 -37.15 -35.31
CA LEU A 610 -10.20 -37.27 -36.45
C LEU A 610 -9.47 -37.20 -37.79
N THR A 611 -8.45 -36.36 -37.90
CA THR A 611 -7.62 -36.23 -39.11
C THR A 611 -6.81 -37.51 -39.36
N ALA A 612 -6.19 -38.09 -38.33
CA ALA A 612 -5.45 -39.33 -38.42
C ALA A 612 -6.36 -40.54 -38.78
N ILE A 613 -7.54 -40.63 -38.17
CA ILE A 613 -8.55 -41.63 -38.53
C ILE A 613 -8.97 -41.47 -40.00
N GLY A 614 -9.19 -40.23 -40.46
CA GLY A 614 -9.51 -39.95 -41.87
C GLY A 614 -8.39 -40.36 -42.84
N GLN A 615 -7.12 -40.08 -42.52
CA GLN A 615 -5.99 -40.50 -43.36
C GLN A 615 -5.85 -42.03 -43.42
N LEU A 616 -5.96 -42.72 -42.27
CA LEU A 616 -5.91 -44.18 -42.21
C LEU A 616 -7.07 -44.81 -42.98
N ALA A 617 -8.30 -44.33 -42.77
CA ALA A 617 -9.47 -44.80 -43.49
C ALA A 617 -9.32 -44.60 -45.01
N GLY A 618 -8.79 -43.45 -45.45
CA GLY A 618 -8.52 -43.18 -46.86
C GLY A 618 -7.48 -44.14 -47.49
N GLY A 619 -6.38 -44.42 -46.77
CA GLY A 619 -5.35 -45.37 -47.22
C GLY A 619 -5.85 -46.82 -47.25
N VAL A 620 -6.48 -47.27 -46.17
CA VAL A 620 -7.06 -48.62 -46.07
C VAL A 620 -8.10 -48.85 -47.15
N ALA A 621 -9.00 -47.89 -47.36
CA ALA A 621 -10.06 -48.02 -48.35
C ALA A 621 -9.55 -48.02 -49.79
N HIS A 622 -8.48 -47.27 -50.08
CA HIS A 622 -7.80 -47.35 -51.38
C HIS A 622 -7.26 -48.76 -51.65
N ASP A 623 -6.60 -49.38 -50.67
CA ASP A 623 -6.02 -50.71 -50.83
C ASP A 623 -7.09 -51.80 -50.97
N PHE A 624 -8.19 -51.71 -50.22
CA PHE A 624 -9.34 -52.60 -50.38
C PHE A 624 -9.96 -52.47 -51.78
N ASN A 625 -10.16 -51.24 -52.27
CA ASN A 625 -10.70 -51.03 -53.62
C ASN A 625 -9.79 -51.63 -54.70
N ASN A 626 -8.46 -51.57 -54.54
CA ASN A 626 -7.53 -52.20 -55.47
C ASN A 626 -7.69 -53.73 -55.50
N GLN A 627 -7.79 -54.37 -54.34
CA GLN A 627 -8.01 -55.82 -54.25
C GLN A 627 -9.38 -56.22 -54.82
N LEU A 628 -10.43 -55.48 -54.47
CA LEU A 628 -11.78 -55.74 -54.97
C LEU A 628 -11.87 -55.57 -56.48
N THR A 629 -11.17 -54.59 -57.06
CA THR A 629 -11.09 -54.40 -58.51
C THR A 629 -10.47 -55.62 -59.20
N ALA A 630 -9.40 -56.19 -58.63
CA ALA A 630 -8.77 -57.40 -59.17
C ALA A 630 -9.69 -58.64 -59.05
N ILE A 631 -10.36 -58.81 -57.90
CA ILE A 631 -11.34 -59.89 -57.67
C ILE A 631 -12.49 -59.79 -58.68
N LEU A 632 -13.00 -58.57 -58.89
CA LEU A 632 -14.05 -58.29 -59.87
C LEU A 632 -13.60 -58.61 -61.29
N ALA A 633 -12.38 -58.22 -61.68
CA ALA A 633 -11.86 -58.50 -63.02
C ALA A 633 -11.76 -60.01 -63.29
N CYS A 634 -11.21 -60.79 -62.36
CA CYS A 634 -11.12 -62.24 -62.50
C CYS A 634 -12.51 -62.90 -62.55
N ALA A 635 -13.43 -62.47 -61.68
CA ALA A 635 -14.79 -63.00 -61.64
C ALA A 635 -15.61 -62.62 -62.88
N ASP A 636 -15.44 -61.41 -63.41
CA ASP A 636 -16.08 -60.98 -64.67
C ASP A 636 -15.54 -61.75 -65.89
N ILE A 637 -14.24 -62.08 -65.92
CA ILE A 637 -13.66 -62.93 -66.97
C ILE A 637 -14.30 -64.34 -66.92
N ILE A 638 -14.36 -64.95 -65.73
CA ILE A 638 -14.96 -66.29 -65.56
C ILE A 638 -16.46 -66.29 -65.89
N SER A 639 -17.18 -65.20 -65.56
CA SER A 639 -18.61 -65.11 -65.83
C SER A 639 -18.94 -64.94 -67.33
N HIS A 640 -18.00 -64.41 -68.12
CA HIS A 640 -18.13 -64.19 -69.57
C HIS A 640 -17.40 -65.22 -70.43
N ASP A 641 -16.67 -66.17 -69.83
CA ASP A 641 -16.05 -67.28 -70.56
C ASP A 641 -17.14 -68.18 -71.17
N PRO A 642 -17.20 -68.33 -72.51
CA PRO A 642 -18.19 -69.17 -73.18
C PRO A 642 -18.04 -70.67 -72.86
N ASP A 643 -16.85 -71.12 -72.43
CA ASP A 643 -16.55 -72.53 -72.15
C ASP A 643 -16.76 -72.92 -70.68
N ALA A 644 -17.08 -71.96 -69.80
CA ALA A 644 -17.29 -72.20 -68.37
C ALA A 644 -18.59 -72.96 -68.07
N LEU A 645 -18.49 -73.98 -67.19
CA LEU A 645 -19.62 -74.77 -66.71
C LEU A 645 -20.67 -73.90 -65.98
N PRO A 646 -21.98 -74.23 -66.05
CA PRO A 646 -23.05 -73.40 -65.49
C PRO A 646 -22.87 -73.03 -64.01
N HIS A 647 -22.45 -73.99 -63.18
CA HIS A 647 -22.22 -73.77 -61.74
C HIS A 647 -20.99 -72.87 -61.47
N ILE A 648 -19.97 -72.91 -62.34
CA ILE A 648 -18.80 -72.01 -62.23
C ILE A 648 -19.21 -70.56 -62.54
N ARG A 649 -20.07 -70.37 -63.55
CA ARG A 649 -20.63 -69.06 -63.89
C ARG A 649 -21.50 -68.49 -62.75
N GLU A 650 -22.25 -69.35 -62.06
CA GLU A 650 -23.05 -68.97 -60.89
C GLU A 650 -22.16 -68.53 -59.71
N TYR A 651 -21.09 -69.28 -59.40
CA TYR A 651 -20.11 -68.87 -58.39
C TYR A 651 -19.40 -67.55 -58.74
N ALA A 652 -19.04 -67.35 -60.00
CA ALA A 652 -18.44 -66.08 -60.46
C ALA A 652 -19.41 -64.89 -60.26
N ASN A 653 -20.69 -65.06 -60.57
CA ASN A 653 -21.71 -64.04 -60.33
C ASN A 653 -21.90 -63.73 -58.83
N ILE A 654 -21.79 -64.74 -57.95
CA ILE A 654 -21.82 -64.55 -56.49
C ILE A 654 -20.61 -63.73 -56.03
N ILE A 655 -19.41 -64.03 -56.54
CA ILE A 655 -18.18 -63.28 -56.24
C ILE A 655 -18.31 -61.82 -56.71
N CYS A 656 -18.83 -61.57 -57.92
CA CYS A 656 -19.05 -60.20 -58.41
C CYS A 656 -20.02 -59.42 -57.53
N LYS A 657 -21.13 -60.04 -57.11
CA LYS A 657 -22.10 -59.39 -56.21
C LYS A 657 -21.47 -59.05 -54.85
N ALA A 658 -20.74 -60.00 -54.25
CA ALA A 658 -20.06 -59.79 -52.97
C ALA A 658 -19.00 -58.68 -53.06
N ALA A 659 -18.16 -58.70 -54.09
CA ALA A 659 -17.08 -57.73 -54.26
C ALA A 659 -17.60 -56.31 -54.58
N ARG A 660 -18.68 -56.15 -55.36
CA ARG A 660 -19.34 -54.85 -55.58
C ARG A 660 -19.91 -54.29 -54.28
N HIS A 661 -20.57 -55.13 -53.48
CA HIS A 661 -21.10 -54.71 -52.18
C HIS A 661 -19.98 -54.30 -51.20
N SER A 662 -18.86 -55.04 -51.18
CA SER A 662 -17.68 -54.65 -50.38
C SER A 662 -17.06 -53.33 -50.85
N ALA A 663 -17.07 -53.04 -52.15
CA ALA A 663 -16.55 -51.78 -52.69
C ALA A 663 -17.44 -50.59 -52.30
N GLU A 664 -18.75 -50.80 -52.28
CA GLU A 664 -19.74 -49.82 -51.80
C GLU A 664 -19.54 -49.50 -50.31
N LEU A 665 -19.40 -50.53 -49.46
CA LEU A 665 -19.08 -50.36 -48.03
C LEU A 665 -17.75 -49.61 -47.81
N THR A 666 -16.75 -49.90 -48.64
CA THR A 666 -15.45 -49.22 -48.63
C THR A 666 -15.58 -47.74 -49.07
N GLY A 667 -16.47 -47.46 -50.04
CA GLY A 667 -16.83 -46.11 -50.48
C GLY A 667 -17.49 -45.29 -49.37
N ASN A 668 -18.36 -45.88 -48.57
CA ASN A 668 -18.99 -45.22 -47.41
C ASN A 668 -17.97 -44.87 -46.32
N LEU A 669 -16.98 -45.73 -46.09
CA LEU A 669 -15.86 -45.46 -45.18
C LEU A 669 -14.98 -44.28 -45.66
N LEU A 670 -14.74 -44.19 -46.98
CA LEU A 670 -14.05 -43.07 -47.63
C LEU A 670 -14.83 -41.75 -47.55
N ALA A 671 -16.16 -41.81 -47.67
CA ALA A 671 -17.04 -40.65 -47.55
C ALA A 671 -17.00 -40.05 -46.14
N PHE A 672 -16.92 -40.89 -45.10
CA PHE A 672 -16.71 -40.46 -43.72
C PHE A 672 -15.33 -39.81 -43.49
N ALA A 673 -14.31 -40.28 -44.21
CA ALA A 673 -12.92 -39.83 -44.06
C ALA A 673 -12.55 -38.57 -44.86
N ARG A 674 -13.29 -38.25 -45.93
CA ARG A 674 -12.96 -37.14 -46.85
C ARG A 674 -13.64 -35.82 -46.47
N LYS A 675 -12.85 -34.79 -46.18
CA LYS A 675 -13.21 -33.38 -46.42
C LYS A 675 -13.17 -33.06 -47.92
N GLY A 676 -14.00 -33.72 -48.74
CA GLY A 676 -14.09 -33.46 -50.18
C GLY A 676 -14.71 -32.08 -50.49
N LYS A 677 -14.39 -31.47 -51.63
CA LYS A 677 -15.06 -30.26 -52.13
C LYS A 677 -16.55 -30.57 -52.32
N ILE A 678 -17.40 -29.97 -51.49
CA ILE A 678 -18.86 -30.06 -51.57
C ILE A 678 -19.31 -29.52 -52.94
N GLN A 679 -20.00 -30.33 -53.74
CA GLN A 679 -20.60 -29.88 -55.00
C GLN A 679 -22.08 -29.56 -54.79
N VAL A 680 -22.36 -28.29 -54.51
CA VAL A 680 -23.73 -27.81 -54.30
C VAL A 680 -24.45 -27.72 -55.65
N ARG A 681 -25.50 -28.54 -55.83
CA ARG A 681 -26.41 -28.50 -56.99
C ARG A 681 -27.87 -28.59 -56.53
N PRO A 682 -28.86 -28.22 -57.37
CA PRO A 682 -30.26 -28.50 -57.07
C PRO A 682 -30.50 -30.02 -56.93
N VAL A 683 -31.10 -30.44 -55.83
CA VAL A 683 -31.41 -31.82 -55.45
C VAL A 683 -32.87 -31.91 -55.05
N ASP A 684 -33.60 -32.86 -55.63
CA ASP A 684 -34.96 -33.19 -55.23
C ASP A 684 -34.93 -34.14 -54.02
N LEU A 685 -35.28 -33.61 -52.83
CA LEU A 685 -35.25 -34.34 -51.57
C LEU A 685 -36.26 -35.47 -51.51
N HIS A 686 -37.44 -35.34 -52.14
CA HIS A 686 -38.43 -36.41 -52.12
C HIS A 686 -37.88 -37.65 -52.82
N ARG A 687 -37.29 -37.45 -54.00
CA ARG A 687 -36.63 -38.51 -54.75
C ARG A 687 -35.46 -39.12 -53.98
N LEU A 688 -34.62 -38.28 -53.35
CA LEU A 688 -33.46 -38.76 -52.58
C LEU A 688 -33.89 -39.60 -51.36
N ILE A 689 -34.94 -39.16 -50.65
CA ILE A 689 -35.51 -39.90 -49.52
C ILE A 689 -36.10 -41.23 -49.98
N ASP A 690 -36.81 -41.25 -51.10
CA ASP A 690 -37.37 -42.50 -51.67
C ASP A 690 -36.28 -43.50 -52.07
N GLU A 691 -35.24 -43.03 -52.76
CA GLU A 691 -34.08 -43.85 -53.16
C GLU A 691 -33.37 -44.40 -51.90
N THR A 692 -33.12 -43.55 -50.91
CA THR A 692 -32.45 -43.94 -49.65
C THR A 692 -33.29 -44.91 -48.80
N ALA A 693 -34.59 -44.65 -48.66
CA ALA A 693 -35.50 -45.52 -47.91
C ALA A 693 -35.58 -46.92 -48.55
N THR A 694 -35.59 -46.99 -49.88
CA THR A 694 -35.58 -48.27 -50.61
C THR A 694 -34.30 -49.08 -50.32
N MET A 695 -33.16 -48.40 -50.15
CA MET A 695 -31.90 -49.05 -49.74
C MET A 695 -31.95 -49.53 -48.29
N LEU A 696 -32.50 -48.71 -47.37
CA LEU A 696 -32.63 -49.05 -45.96
C LEU A 696 -33.59 -50.23 -45.75
N GLU A 697 -34.75 -50.27 -46.41
CA GLU A 697 -35.73 -51.36 -46.33
C GLU A 697 -35.13 -52.74 -46.66
N ARG A 698 -34.07 -52.77 -47.50
CA ARG A 698 -33.35 -54.01 -47.84
C ARG A 698 -32.26 -54.39 -46.84
N SER A 699 -31.81 -53.43 -46.04
CA SER A 699 -30.60 -53.53 -45.22
C SER A 699 -30.87 -53.60 -43.72
N ILE A 700 -31.99 -53.02 -43.25
CA ILE A 700 -32.39 -53.00 -41.83
C ILE A 700 -33.26 -54.22 -41.46
N ASP A 701 -33.42 -54.49 -40.16
CA ASP A 701 -34.24 -55.60 -39.65
C ASP A 701 -35.69 -55.49 -40.14
N LYS A 702 -36.25 -56.60 -40.67
CA LYS A 702 -37.60 -56.65 -41.26
C LYS A 702 -38.73 -56.32 -40.27
N ARG A 703 -38.45 -56.22 -38.97
CA ARG A 703 -39.40 -55.77 -37.94
C ARG A 703 -39.53 -54.24 -37.87
N ILE A 704 -38.62 -53.50 -38.51
CA ILE A 704 -38.64 -52.04 -38.58
C ILE A 704 -39.45 -51.63 -39.80
N VAL A 705 -40.46 -50.79 -39.59
CA VAL A 705 -41.32 -50.26 -40.66
C VAL A 705 -40.93 -48.83 -40.95
N ILE A 706 -40.56 -48.54 -42.20
CA ILE A 706 -40.25 -47.18 -42.66
C ILE A 706 -41.52 -46.56 -43.24
N GLU A 707 -42.05 -45.53 -42.58
CA GLU A 707 -43.17 -44.73 -43.09
C GLU A 707 -42.65 -43.39 -43.65
N LYS A 708 -43.11 -43.02 -44.85
CA LYS A 708 -42.66 -41.83 -45.58
C LYS A 708 -43.81 -40.83 -45.70
N HIS A 709 -43.64 -39.63 -45.16
CA HIS A 709 -44.60 -38.53 -45.27
C HIS A 709 -43.98 -37.37 -46.07
N LEU A 710 -44.08 -37.44 -47.40
CA LEU A 710 -43.48 -36.47 -48.33
C LEU A 710 -44.50 -35.43 -48.80
N GLU A 711 -44.94 -34.56 -47.89
CA GLU A 711 -46.05 -33.61 -48.13
C GLU A 711 -45.61 -32.20 -48.58
N ALA A 712 -44.32 -31.99 -48.84
CA ALA A 712 -43.83 -30.67 -49.24
C ALA A 712 -44.24 -30.31 -50.68
N GLN A 713 -44.78 -29.10 -50.89
CA GLN A 713 -45.15 -28.59 -52.22
C GLN A 713 -43.94 -28.34 -53.14
N VAL A 714 -42.75 -28.12 -52.57
CA VAL A 714 -41.48 -27.94 -53.31
C VAL A 714 -40.40 -28.76 -52.60
N SER A 715 -39.82 -29.72 -53.30
CA SER A 715 -38.81 -30.66 -52.76
C SER A 715 -37.38 -30.36 -53.22
N LEU A 716 -37.17 -29.34 -54.05
CA LEU A 716 -35.85 -28.95 -54.56
C LEU A 716 -35.07 -28.10 -53.54
N THR A 717 -33.89 -28.57 -53.14
CA THR A 717 -32.93 -27.83 -52.32
C THR A 717 -31.56 -27.75 -52.98
N LEU A 718 -30.73 -26.80 -52.58
CA LEU A 718 -29.33 -26.76 -52.99
C LEU A 718 -28.49 -27.59 -52.00
N GLY A 719 -27.82 -28.63 -52.48
CA GLY A 719 -26.96 -29.47 -51.65
C GLY A 719 -26.07 -30.38 -52.47
N ASP A 720 -25.18 -31.09 -51.80
CA ASP A 720 -24.42 -32.19 -52.41
C ASP A 720 -25.23 -33.48 -52.21
N PRO A 721 -25.80 -34.07 -53.28
CA PRO A 721 -26.69 -35.21 -53.15
C PRO A 721 -26.02 -36.43 -52.51
N VAL A 722 -24.71 -36.63 -52.73
CA VAL A 722 -23.99 -37.78 -52.13
C VAL A 722 -23.87 -37.60 -50.61
N GLN A 723 -23.67 -36.37 -50.13
CA GLN A 723 -23.61 -36.09 -48.70
C GLN A 723 -24.99 -36.17 -48.04
N LEU A 724 -26.03 -35.70 -48.73
CA LEU A 724 -27.42 -35.78 -48.24
C LEU A 724 -27.92 -37.23 -48.19
N GLU A 725 -27.62 -38.05 -49.19
CA GLU A 725 -27.92 -39.49 -49.21
C GLU A 725 -27.24 -40.21 -48.04
N ASN A 726 -25.94 -39.96 -47.85
CA ASN A 726 -25.18 -40.54 -46.74
C ASN A 726 -25.69 -40.07 -45.37
N ALA A 727 -26.11 -38.82 -45.22
CA ALA A 727 -26.71 -38.33 -43.99
C ALA A 727 -28.02 -39.07 -43.66
N LEU A 728 -28.88 -39.27 -44.66
CA LEU A 728 -30.14 -40.01 -44.51
C LEU A 728 -29.90 -41.51 -44.22
N LEU A 729 -28.95 -42.15 -44.92
CA LEU A 729 -28.54 -43.53 -44.64
C LEU A 729 -28.03 -43.68 -43.19
N ASN A 730 -27.18 -42.77 -42.74
CA ASN A 730 -26.63 -42.80 -41.38
C ASN A 730 -27.71 -42.57 -40.31
N LEU A 731 -28.69 -41.70 -40.58
CA LEU A 731 -29.84 -41.55 -39.68
C LEU A 731 -30.64 -42.84 -39.58
N GLY A 732 -30.93 -43.49 -40.71
CA GLY A 732 -31.69 -44.73 -40.73
C GLY A 732 -30.99 -45.95 -40.11
N LEU A 733 -29.66 -46.03 -40.22
CA LEU A 733 -28.88 -47.14 -39.62
C LEU A 733 -28.64 -46.98 -38.11
N ASN A 734 -28.66 -45.74 -37.59
CA ASN A 734 -28.38 -45.45 -36.16
C ASN A 734 -29.64 -45.14 -35.34
N ALA A 735 -30.82 -45.02 -35.97
CA ALA A 735 -32.12 -44.88 -35.31
C ALA A 735 -32.56 -46.21 -34.70
#